data_AF-A0A093YF70-F1
#
_entry.id   AF-A0A093YF70-F1
#
_cell.length_a   1.000
_cell.length_b   1.000
_cell.length_c   1.000
_cell.angle_alpha   90.00
_cell.angle_beta   90.00
_cell.angle_gamma   90.00
#
_symmetry.space_group_name_H-M   'P 1'
#
loop_
_entity.id
_entity.type
_entity.pdbx_description
1 polymer ?
#
loop_
_entity_poly.entity_id
_entity_poly.type
_entity_poly.pdbx_seq_one_letter_code
_entity_poly.pdbx_strand_id
1 'polypeptide(L)'
;MNYNSNVTHSGVGKALAHRNLRQVSSTLLQSMAPPHPQPPPSGHVTTTVLINNIHCASCLSYIQEVLSALQPAPLSTTANYVSHEVAIIHFPEHSAGDISRALSEAAFEVQSVRTEDEFGHTIYEQDVVQVDQEWLEQAAQTVSKQASTLSSVKATAHPGLLGDANHQPKEKHMEHCVACQTSNEEVEVSGDVIVTIPAVQNFTATLSVAGMTCAACILSIKEGVQELIFLEDVGVSLLTNSATVTFAGPKDNIDQIVEKIEDRGYGCHVENIVEVDGLQKGGDEQAERTVMIRIAGMFCDHCPQRVLEALSSSFPGHLTIDKPPSHQDPTIVVIYHPQHGIITIRDILDTIHGVNDQLKATIYHPPTIEERSRAMQLREQRRLLLRLLLSFIVAISTFLIGVVGMSLVPSTNRERIFFKEKCRAEWALFFLATPVMFLAADIFHVRAIKEIQALWGRSSKVPILRRFYRFGSMNLLMSAGTSVAYFPSIAVLALDSPKTDETNGKLSTYFDAVVFLTTFILAGRYLEAYSKPKTGDAVSMLGKLRPTEALLVRFNPDSENSQSSLLTTNVEKINVDLLEVGDVVRVLRGAYPPADGTVALGNSTFDESSLTGESRPITKNAGNQVFAGTVNTGRPISVRWL
;
A
#
# COMPACT_ATOMS: atom_id res chain seq x y z
N MET A 1 -81.81 21.24 -30.75
CA MET A 1 -82.74 20.11 -30.96
C MET A 1 -81.87 18.87 -31.06
N ASN A 2 -81.73 18.11 -29.98
CA ASN A 2 -82.65 17.08 -29.47
C ASN A 2 -82.47 15.71 -30.14
N TYR A 3 -82.15 14.74 -29.28
CA TYR A 3 -82.57 13.35 -29.29
C TYR A 3 -82.06 12.37 -30.38
N ASN A 4 -81.11 11.54 -29.95
CA ASN A 4 -81.34 10.14 -29.57
C ASN A 4 -81.87 9.12 -30.61
N SER A 5 -81.15 7.99 -30.64
CA SER A 5 -81.66 6.62 -30.73
C SER A 5 -82.05 5.98 -32.07
N ASN A 6 -81.49 4.78 -32.24
CA ASN A 6 -82.14 3.51 -32.64
C ASN A 6 -82.25 3.05 -34.11
N VAL A 7 -81.59 1.89 -34.33
CA VAL A 7 -82.16 0.62 -34.86
C VAL A 7 -82.40 0.49 -36.37
N THR A 8 -81.80 -0.54 -36.99
CA THR A 8 -82.51 -1.69 -37.62
C THR A 8 -81.53 -2.74 -38.21
N HIS A 9 -81.80 -4.04 -37.97
CA HIS A 9 -81.73 -5.24 -38.86
C HIS A 9 -80.57 -5.49 -39.87
N SER A 10 -80.21 -6.72 -40.29
CA SER A 10 -80.39 -8.11 -39.77
C SER A 10 -79.74 -9.15 -40.72
N GLY A 11 -79.05 -10.19 -40.18
CA GLY A 11 -78.94 -11.57 -40.72
C GLY A 11 -78.29 -11.82 -42.11
N VAL A 12 -77.85 -13.01 -42.55
CA VAL A 12 -77.76 -14.41 -42.06
C VAL A 12 -76.62 -15.09 -42.87
N GLY A 13 -75.80 -16.07 -42.46
CA GLY A 13 -75.68 -16.82 -41.19
C GLY A 13 -75.59 -18.35 -41.42
N LYS A 14 -74.45 -19.01 -41.12
CA LYS A 14 -74.29 -20.49 -41.13
C LYS A 14 -73.31 -20.96 -40.04
N ALA A 15 -73.63 -22.08 -39.40
CA ALA A 15 -72.94 -22.62 -38.22
C ALA A 15 -72.75 -24.14 -38.31
N LEU A 16 -71.77 -24.68 -37.56
CA LEU A 16 -71.62 -26.04 -36.96
C LEU A 16 -70.14 -26.14 -36.49
N ALA A 17 -69.80 -26.14 -35.19
CA ALA A 17 -69.87 -27.26 -34.23
C ALA A 17 -68.71 -28.28 -34.39
N HIS A 18 -68.04 -28.85 -33.37
CA HIS A 18 -67.97 -28.59 -31.92
C HIS A 18 -66.80 -29.44 -31.31
N ARG A 19 -66.22 -29.01 -30.17
CA ARG A 19 -65.53 -29.84 -29.13
C ARG A 19 -64.21 -30.60 -29.44
N ASN A 20 -63.17 -30.17 -28.71
CA ASN A 20 -62.20 -30.95 -27.89
C ASN A 20 -62.13 -32.48 -28.01
N LEU A 21 -60.90 -33.03 -28.13
CA LEU A 21 -60.22 -33.79 -27.04
C LEU A 21 -58.83 -34.37 -27.46
N ARG A 22 -57.86 -34.27 -26.53
CA ARG A 22 -56.75 -35.23 -26.20
C ARG A 22 -55.62 -35.61 -27.20
N GLN A 23 -54.40 -35.29 -26.72
CA GLN A 23 -53.25 -36.19 -26.45
C GLN A 23 -52.43 -36.89 -27.57
N VAL A 24 -51.13 -36.56 -27.57
CA VAL A 24 -49.95 -37.46 -27.41
C VAL A 24 -49.53 -38.41 -28.55
N SER A 25 -48.21 -38.41 -28.82
CA SER A 25 -47.39 -39.38 -29.58
C SER A 25 -47.57 -39.45 -31.10
N SER A 26 -46.57 -39.84 -31.90
CA SER A 26 -45.09 -39.83 -31.74
C SER A 26 -44.44 -40.22 -33.09
N THR A 27 -43.14 -39.91 -33.26
CA THR A 27 -42.14 -40.64 -34.10
C THR A 27 -42.28 -40.70 -35.65
N LEU A 28 -41.11 -40.77 -36.33
CA LEU A 28 -40.86 -41.11 -37.76
C LEU A 28 -41.23 -39.99 -38.78
N LEU A 29 -40.57 -39.73 -39.93
CA LEU A 29 -39.26 -39.97 -40.60
C LEU A 29 -39.21 -38.97 -41.80
N GLN A 30 -38.12 -38.57 -42.46
CA GLN A 30 -36.67 -38.49 -42.19
C GLN A 30 -36.02 -37.62 -43.30
N SER A 31 -34.80 -37.09 -43.07
CA SER A 31 -33.84 -36.53 -44.06
C SER A 31 -34.21 -35.23 -44.81
N MET A 32 -33.41 -34.18 -44.58
CA MET A 32 -32.49 -33.60 -45.57
C MET A 32 -31.56 -32.61 -44.85
N ALA A 33 -30.24 -32.72 -45.06
CA ALA A 33 -29.24 -31.96 -44.30
C ALA A 33 -28.86 -30.64 -45.01
N PRO A 34 -28.72 -29.51 -44.28
CA PRO A 34 -27.94 -28.36 -44.71
C PRO A 34 -26.42 -28.61 -44.50
N PRO A 35 -25.53 -27.84 -45.15
CA PRO A 35 -24.09 -28.12 -45.18
C PRO A 35 -23.39 -27.89 -43.84
N HIS A 36 -22.18 -28.46 -43.72
CA HIS A 36 -21.34 -28.42 -42.52
C HIS A 36 -21.16 -27.02 -41.93
N PRO A 37 -21.20 -26.87 -40.58
CA PRO A 37 -20.61 -25.71 -39.94
C PRO A 37 -19.09 -25.73 -40.17
N GLN A 38 -18.50 -24.56 -40.42
CA GLN A 38 -17.07 -24.41 -40.15
C GLN A 38 -16.86 -24.56 -38.63
N PRO A 39 -15.78 -25.22 -38.19
CA PRO A 39 -15.57 -25.45 -36.77
C PRO A 39 -15.42 -24.10 -36.05
N PRO A 40 -16.11 -23.88 -34.91
CA PRO A 40 -15.74 -22.79 -34.03
C PRO A 40 -14.29 -23.03 -33.57
N PRO A 41 -13.45 -21.98 -33.46
CA PRO A 41 -12.09 -22.16 -32.99
C PRO A 41 -12.12 -22.75 -31.59
N SER A 42 -11.46 -23.89 -31.42
CA SER A 42 -11.23 -24.52 -30.12
C SER A 42 -10.23 -23.65 -29.35
N GLY A 43 -10.74 -22.77 -28.50
CA GLY A 43 -9.95 -21.95 -27.60
C GLY A 43 -10.72 -21.61 -26.33
N HIS A 44 -10.02 -21.64 -25.21
CA HIS A 44 -10.51 -21.09 -23.95
C HIS A 44 -10.38 -19.57 -23.95
N VAL A 45 -11.21 -18.89 -23.18
CA VAL A 45 -11.06 -17.44 -22.94
C VAL A 45 -10.81 -17.20 -21.46
N THR A 46 -10.00 -16.19 -21.17
CA THR A 46 -9.70 -15.77 -19.79
C THR A 46 -10.44 -14.47 -19.51
N THR A 47 -11.40 -14.51 -18.61
CA THR A 47 -12.08 -13.30 -18.11
C THR A 47 -11.51 -12.92 -16.76
N THR A 48 -10.92 -11.73 -16.69
CA THR A 48 -10.44 -11.08 -15.46
C THR A 48 -11.49 -10.08 -14.99
N VAL A 49 -11.92 -10.23 -13.74
CA VAL A 49 -12.92 -9.38 -13.09
C VAL A 49 -12.28 -8.67 -11.90
N LEU A 50 -12.40 -7.34 -11.83
CA LEU A 50 -11.96 -6.54 -10.69
C LEU A 50 -13.10 -6.38 -9.68
N ILE A 51 -12.88 -6.73 -8.41
CA ILE A 51 -13.92 -6.76 -7.36
C ILE A 51 -13.47 -6.00 -6.10
N ASN A 52 -14.15 -4.90 -5.79
CA ASN A 52 -13.74 -4.00 -4.70
C ASN A 52 -13.85 -4.60 -3.29
N ASN A 53 -14.80 -5.49 -3.05
CA ASN A 53 -15.15 -5.98 -1.70
C ASN A 53 -14.58 -7.37 -1.34
N ILE A 54 -13.49 -7.82 -1.98
CA ILE A 54 -12.73 -9.00 -1.53
C ILE A 54 -11.81 -8.62 -0.37
N HIS A 55 -12.01 -9.24 0.81
CA HIS A 55 -11.26 -8.86 2.02
C HIS A 55 -10.69 -10.04 2.85
N CYS A 56 -11.00 -11.29 2.52
CA CYS A 56 -10.52 -12.45 3.27
C CYS A 56 -10.61 -13.77 2.48
N ALA A 57 -9.96 -14.82 2.99
CA ALA A 57 -9.95 -16.15 2.36
C ALA A 57 -11.36 -16.76 2.19
N SER A 58 -12.31 -16.47 3.09
CA SER A 58 -13.70 -16.93 2.93
C SER A 58 -14.45 -16.24 1.80
N CYS A 59 -14.07 -15.01 1.40
CA CYS A 59 -14.60 -14.39 0.17
C CYS A 59 -14.15 -15.19 -1.06
N LEU A 60 -12.89 -15.65 -1.08
CA LEU A 60 -12.34 -16.43 -2.20
C LEU A 60 -13.06 -17.77 -2.33
N SER A 61 -13.27 -18.48 -1.22
CA SER A 61 -14.04 -19.74 -1.23
C SER A 61 -15.49 -19.53 -1.70
N TYR A 62 -16.13 -18.43 -1.30
CA TYR A 62 -17.49 -18.11 -1.75
C TYR A 62 -17.55 -17.73 -3.24
N ILE A 63 -16.57 -16.98 -3.76
CA ILE A 63 -16.45 -16.70 -5.20
C ILE A 63 -16.27 -18.00 -6.00
N GLN A 64 -15.43 -18.92 -5.53
CA GLN A 64 -15.24 -20.22 -6.17
C GLN A 64 -16.53 -21.05 -6.16
N GLU A 65 -17.28 -21.04 -5.06
CA GLU A 65 -18.59 -21.71 -4.95
C GLU A 65 -19.62 -21.12 -5.95
N VAL A 66 -19.78 -19.79 -5.97
CA VAL A 66 -20.68 -19.07 -6.89
C VAL A 66 -20.34 -19.35 -8.36
N LEU A 67 -19.05 -19.26 -8.74
CA LEU A 67 -18.62 -19.51 -10.11
C LEU A 67 -18.71 -20.99 -10.51
N SER A 68 -18.60 -21.92 -9.55
CA SER A 68 -18.79 -23.36 -9.81
C SER A 68 -20.24 -23.76 -10.11
N ALA A 69 -21.21 -22.90 -9.78
CA ALA A 69 -22.63 -23.13 -10.06
C ALA A 69 -23.04 -22.78 -11.51
N LEU A 70 -22.16 -22.14 -12.28
CA LEU A 70 -22.35 -21.86 -13.70
C LEU A 70 -22.33 -23.15 -14.54
N GLN A 71 -23.04 -23.19 -15.67
CA GLN A 71 -23.16 -24.39 -16.53
C GLN A 71 -22.92 -24.09 -18.02
N PRO A 72 -21.90 -24.69 -18.67
CA PRO A 72 -20.82 -25.50 -18.08
C PRO A 72 -19.96 -24.74 -17.05
N ALA A 73 -19.46 -25.44 -16.04
CA ALA A 73 -18.58 -24.86 -15.03
C ALA A 73 -17.24 -24.38 -15.64
N PRO A 74 -16.63 -23.30 -15.13
CA PRO A 74 -15.32 -22.82 -15.59
C PRO A 74 -14.23 -23.85 -15.33
N LEU A 75 -13.21 -23.90 -16.21
CA LEU A 75 -12.09 -24.85 -16.09
C LEU A 75 -11.19 -24.55 -14.89
N SER A 76 -10.97 -23.27 -14.61
CA SER A 76 -10.27 -22.83 -13.40
C SER A 76 -10.69 -21.41 -13.00
N THR A 77 -10.64 -21.15 -11.70
CA THR A 77 -10.94 -19.86 -11.08
C THR A 77 -9.81 -19.51 -10.10
N THR A 78 -9.03 -18.50 -10.46
CA THR A 78 -7.92 -17.98 -9.65
C THR A 78 -8.29 -16.59 -9.14
N ALA A 79 -8.46 -16.47 -7.83
CA ALA A 79 -8.88 -15.24 -7.18
C ALA A 79 -7.80 -14.71 -6.24
N ASN A 80 -7.42 -13.45 -6.39
CA ASN A 80 -6.36 -12.80 -5.62
C ASN A 80 -6.94 -11.69 -4.73
N TYR A 81 -6.98 -11.93 -3.42
CA TYR A 81 -7.45 -10.95 -2.44
C TYR A 81 -6.51 -9.75 -2.23
N VAL A 82 -5.29 -9.77 -2.81
CA VAL A 82 -4.34 -8.67 -2.73
C VAL A 82 -4.48 -7.71 -3.91
N SER A 83 -4.67 -8.23 -5.14
CA SER A 83 -4.90 -7.40 -6.33
C SER A 83 -6.38 -7.13 -6.62
N HIS A 84 -7.30 -7.71 -5.85
CA HIS A 84 -8.76 -7.61 -6.05
C HIS A 84 -9.27 -8.24 -7.36
N GLU A 85 -8.45 -9.04 -8.03
CA GLU A 85 -8.75 -9.66 -9.32
C GLU A 85 -9.22 -11.11 -9.20
N VAL A 86 -10.17 -11.50 -10.03
CA VAL A 86 -10.62 -12.87 -10.24
C VAL A 86 -10.46 -13.22 -11.71
N ALA A 87 -9.47 -14.05 -12.02
CA ALA A 87 -9.25 -14.58 -13.37
C ALA A 87 -9.95 -15.94 -13.52
N ILE A 88 -10.70 -16.09 -14.61
CA ILE A 88 -11.63 -17.19 -14.85
C ILE A 88 -11.36 -17.73 -16.24
N ILE A 89 -10.90 -18.98 -16.34
CA ILE A 89 -10.71 -19.66 -17.63
C ILE A 89 -11.98 -20.43 -17.94
N HIS A 90 -12.68 -20.06 -19.00
CA HIS A 90 -13.98 -20.64 -19.37
C HIS A 90 -14.11 -20.87 -20.88
N PHE A 91 -15.16 -21.58 -21.29
CA PHE A 91 -15.51 -21.72 -22.70
C PHE A 91 -16.17 -20.42 -23.22
N PRO A 92 -16.03 -20.09 -24.52
CA PRO A 92 -16.65 -18.90 -25.13
C PRO A 92 -18.19 -18.84 -25.07
N GLU A 93 -18.84 -19.90 -24.59
CA GLU A 93 -20.29 -19.97 -24.38
C GLU A 93 -20.78 -19.07 -23.23
N HIS A 94 -19.89 -18.68 -22.29
CA HIS A 94 -20.20 -17.73 -21.23
C HIS A 94 -19.80 -16.32 -21.64
N SER A 95 -20.73 -15.36 -21.56
CA SER A 95 -20.39 -13.96 -21.77
C SER A 95 -19.79 -13.35 -20.50
N ALA A 96 -18.92 -12.36 -20.67
CA ALA A 96 -18.42 -11.49 -19.60
C ALA A 96 -19.56 -10.92 -18.71
N GLY A 97 -20.72 -10.65 -19.32
CA GLY A 97 -21.91 -10.15 -18.65
C GLY A 97 -22.62 -11.18 -17.75
N ASP A 98 -22.50 -12.49 -18.03
CA ASP A 98 -23.12 -13.53 -17.19
C ASP A 98 -22.27 -13.81 -15.95
N ILE A 99 -20.95 -13.76 -16.10
CA ILE A 99 -19.98 -13.81 -14.99
C ILE A 99 -20.16 -12.60 -14.07
N SER A 100 -20.24 -11.39 -14.64
CA SER A 100 -20.43 -10.16 -13.84
C SER A 100 -21.76 -10.15 -13.10
N ARG A 101 -22.82 -10.67 -13.74
CA ARG A 101 -24.15 -10.83 -13.11
C ARG A 101 -24.12 -11.81 -11.94
N ALA A 102 -23.53 -13.00 -12.11
CA ALA A 102 -23.44 -14.01 -11.05
C ALA A 102 -22.67 -13.50 -9.81
N LEU A 103 -21.58 -12.75 -10.04
CA LEU A 103 -20.82 -12.11 -8.95
C LEU A 103 -21.61 -10.97 -8.28
N SER A 104 -22.29 -10.14 -9.07
CA SER A 104 -23.13 -9.05 -8.54
C SER A 104 -24.33 -9.57 -7.74
N GLU A 105 -24.97 -10.66 -8.18
CA GLU A 105 -26.07 -11.34 -7.46
C GLU A 105 -25.59 -11.98 -6.14
N ALA A 106 -24.32 -12.38 -6.06
CA ALA A 106 -23.65 -12.81 -4.84
C ALA A 106 -23.11 -11.64 -3.97
N ALA A 107 -23.55 -10.40 -4.26
CA ALA A 107 -23.18 -9.15 -3.58
C ALA A 107 -21.69 -8.76 -3.68
N PHE A 108 -21.00 -9.16 -4.76
CA PHE A 108 -19.66 -8.67 -5.08
C PHE A 108 -19.71 -7.41 -5.94
N GLU A 109 -18.93 -6.39 -5.58
CA GLU A 109 -18.85 -5.10 -6.27
C GLU A 109 -17.91 -5.19 -7.48
N VAL A 110 -18.45 -5.63 -8.64
CA VAL A 110 -17.71 -5.72 -9.90
C VAL A 110 -17.45 -4.31 -10.46
N GLN A 111 -16.18 -3.94 -10.59
CA GLN A 111 -15.74 -2.63 -11.08
C GLN A 111 -15.44 -2.63 -12.59
N SER A 112 -14.74 -3.64 -13.07
CA SER A 112 -14.44 -3.81 -14.50
C SER A 112 -14.33 -5.29 -14.86
N VAL A 113 -14.60 -5.59 -16.13
CA VAL A 113 -14.53 -6.94 -16.69
C VAL A 113 -13.78 -6.88 -18.01
N ARG A 114 -12.72 -7.69 -18.12
CA ARG A 114 -11.89 -7.79 -19.31
C ARG A 114 -11.74 -9.26 -19.72
N THR A 115 -12.04 -9.59 -20.97
CA THR A 115 -11.92 -10.95 -21.52
C THR A 115 -10.86 -10.97 -22.61
N GLU A 116 -9.91 -11.89 -22.49
CA GLU A 116 -8.81 -12.11 -23.41
C GLU A 116 -8.91 -13.50 -24.08
N ASP A 117 -8.44 -13.61 -25.32
CA ASP A 117 -8.26 -14.89 -26.01
C ASP A 117 -6.97 -15.61 -25.56
N GLU A 118 -6.72 -16.83 -26.09
CA GLU A 118 -5.50 -17.60 -25.82
C GLU A 118 -4.20 -16.92 -26.27
N PHE A 119 -4.29 -15.83 -27.04
CA PHE A 119 -3.16 -15.04 -27.54
C PHE A 119 -2.97 -13.72 -26.76
N GLY A 120 -3.80 -13.45 -25.74
CA GLY A 120 -3.76 -12.22 -24.92
C GLY A 120 -4.41 -11.01 -25.59
N HIS A 121 -5.18 -11.19 -26.67
CA HIS A 121 -5.94 -10.10 -27.28
C HIS A 121 -7.25 -9.89 -26.53
N THR A 122 -7.51 -8.64 -26.13
CA THR A 122 -8.74 -8.25 -25.45
C THR A 122 -9.93 -8.29 -26.42
N ILE A 123 -10.83 -9.24 -26.21
CA ILE A 123 -12.07 -9.45 -26.98
C ILE A 123 -13.19 -8.57 -26.43
N TYR A 124 -13.18 -8.32 -25.12
CA TYR A 124 -14.21 -7.57 -24.41
C TYR A 124 -13.58 -6.79 -23.26
N GLU A 125 -14.00 -5.55 -23.07
CA GLU A 125 -13.61 -4.72 -21.93
C GLU A 125 -14.77 -3.79 -21.57
N GLN A 126 -15.17 -3.78 -20.30
CA GLN A 126 -16.23 -2.91 -19.81
C GLN A 126 -15.92 -2.44 -18.39
N ASP A 127 -15.83 -1.12 -18.21
CA ASP A 127 -15.89 -0.47 -16.90
C ASP A 127 -17.34 -0.34 -16.45
N VAL A 128 -17.66 -0.91 -15.29
CA VAL A 128 -18.99 -0.86 -14.68
C VAL A 128 -19.12 0.44 -13.85
N VAL A 129 -19.10 1.57 -14.56
CA VAL A 129 -19.41 2.88 -13.95
C VAL A 129 -20.91 2.95 -13.67
N GLN A 130 -21.31 2.60 -12.45
CA GLN A 130 -22.72 2.52 -12.08
C GLN A 130 -23.36 3.92 -12.02
N VAL A 131 -24.20 4.22 -13.00
CA VAL A 131 -25.06 5.40 -13.03
C VAL A 131 -26.32 5.11 -12.22
N ASP A 132 -26.38 5.58 -10.98
CA ASP A 132 -27.63 5.76 -10.23
C ASP A 132 -27.97 7.26 -10.17
N GLN A 133 -28.54 7.78 -11.27
CA GLN A 133 -29.03 9.16 -11.39
C GLN A 133 -30.55 9.27 -11.61
N GLU A 134 -31.35 8.24 -11.27
CA GLU A 134 -32.83 8.37 -11.26
C GLU A 134 -33.32 9.48 -10.30
N TRP A 135 -32.52 9.87 -9.30
CA TRP A 135 -32.81 11.03 -8.46
C TRP A 135 -32.76 12.38 -9.21
N LEU A 136 -31.95 12.48 -10.27
CA LEU A 136 -31.83 13.69 -11.09
C LEU A 136 -33.03 13.88 -12.05
N GLU A 137 -33.71 12.81 -12.45
CA GLU A 137 -34.98 12.93 -13.19
C GLU A 137 -36.08 13.57 -12.33
N GLN A 138 -36.13 13.25 -11.03
CA GLN A 138 -37.07 13.88 -10.09
C GLN A 138 -36.75 15.37 -9.86
N ALA A 139 -35.46 15.74 -9.85
CA ALA A 139 -35.02 17.13 -9.79
C ALA A 139 -35.39 17.90 -11.08
N ALA A 140 -35.20 17.30 -12.27
CA ALA A 140 -35.57 17.89 -13.56
C ALA A 140 -37.09 18.17 -13.68
N GLN A 141 -37.93 17.29 -13.11
CA GLN A 141 -39.39 17.49 -13.02
C GLN A 141 -39.81 18.62 -12.06
N THR A 142 -38.92 19.06 -11.17
CA THR A 142 -39.18 20.14 -10.21
C THR A 142 -38.76 21.50 -10.77
N VAL A 143 -37.60 21.56 -11.45
CA VAL A 143 -37.11 22.79 -12.11
C VAL A 143 -37.97 23.18 -13.32
N SER A 144 -38.51 22.20 -14.06
CA SER A 144 -39.43 22.46 -15.19
C SER A 144 -40.79 23.06 -14.78
N LYS A 145 -41.20 22.97 -13.52
CA LYS A 145 -42.48 23.53 -13.01
C LYS A 145 -42.43 25.00 -12.60
N GLN A 146 -41.26 25.63 -12.55
CA GLN A 146 -41.12 27.08 -12.29
C GLN A 146 -40.72 27.90 -13.53
N ALA A 147 -40.39 27.26 -14.65
CA ALA A 147 -40.12 27.92 -15.92
C ALA A 147 -41.37 28.18 -16.79
N SER A 148 -42.56 27.70 -16.37
CA SER A 148 -43.81 27.83 -17.12
C SER A 148 -44.68 29.02 -16.69
N THR A 149 -44.07 30.17 -16.38
CA THR A 149 -44.77 31.46 -16.22
C THR A 149 -43.99 32.61 -16.85
N LEU A 150 -44.03 32.73 -18.19
CA LEU A 150 -44.22 33.96 -18.97
C LEU A 150 -43.92 33.76 -20.48
N SER A 151 -44.64 34.49 -21.34
CA SER A 151 -44.48 34.63 -22.81
C SER A 151 -44.33 33.33 -23.65
N SER A 152 -45.31 32.70 -24.32
CA SER A 152 -46.48 33.13 -25.13
C SER A 152 -46.25 33.10 -26.67
N VAL A 153 -47.12 32.34 -27.36
CA VAL A 153 -47.69 32.56 -28.73
C VAL A 153 -47.03 31.92 -29.99
N LYS A 154 -47.71 30.86 -30.46
CA LYS A 154 -48.06 30.42 -31.85
C LYS A 154 -46.98 30.20 -32.94
N ALA A 155 -46.98 28.98 -33.52
CA ALA A 155 -47.57 28.63 -34.84
C ALA A 155 -47.16 27.19 -35.28
N THR A 156 -48.03 26.16 -35.16
CA THR A 156 -48.86 25.57 -36.24
C THR A 156 -48.16 25.12 -37.55
N ALA A 157 -47.92 23.80 -37.72
CA ALA A 157 -48.59 22.94 -38.73
C ALA A 157 -47.97 21.51 -38.88
N HIS A 158 -48.83 20.49 -38.96
CA HIS A 158 -48.60 19.14 -39.51
C HIS A 158 -49.09 19.10 -41.00
N PRO A 159 -49.05 18.01 -41.82
CA PRO A 159 -48.78 16.59 -41.51
C PRO A 159 -47.98 15.73 -42.54
N GLY A 160 -47.48 14.57 -42.07
CA GLY A 160 -47.73 13.24 -42.68
C GLY A 160 -46.92 12.72 -43.88
N LEU A 161 -46.04 11.73 -43.64
CA LEU A 161 -46.12 10.35 -44.20
C LEU A 161 -44.92 9.50 -43.71
N LEU A 162 -45.14 8.20 -43.50
CA LEU A 162 -44.14 7.22 -43.01
C LEU A 162 -43.82 6.19 -44.10
N GLY A 163 -42.53 5.84 -44.24
CA GLY A 163 -42.08 4.78 -45.15
C GLY A 163 -40.59 4.44 -44.95
N ASP A 164 -40.35 3.19 -44.52
CA ASP A 164 -39.18 2.30 -44.64
C ASP A 164 -37.72 2.73 -44.37
N ALA A 165 -37.15 1.98 -43.42
CA ALA A 165 -35.83 1.32 -43.34
C ALA A 165 -34.54 1.85 -44.03
N ASN A 166 -33.46 1.62 -43.27
CA ASN A 166 -32.05 1.37 -43.65
C ASN A 166 -31.05 2.52 -43.88
N HIS A 167 -29.93 2.38 -43.16
CA HIS A 167 -28.56 2.87 -43.42
C HIS A 167 -28.19 4.39 -43.37
N GLN A 168 -26.92 4.59 -43.00
CA GLN A 168 -26.03 5.75 -43.26
C GLN A 168 -26.27 7.11 -42.57
N PRO A 169 -25.65 7.32 -41.39
CA PRO A 169 -25.23 8.64 -40.91
C PRO A 169 -23.86 9.08 -41.46
N LYS A 170 -23.00 8.14 -41.89
CA LYS A 170 -21.58 8.42 -42.20
C LYS A 170 -21.34 8.94 -43.63
N GLU A 171 -22.22 8.60 -44.58
CA GLU A 171 -22.05 9.02 -45.99
C GLU A 171 -22.55 10.46 -46.22
N LYS A 172 -23.65 10.88 -45.58
CA LYS A 172 -24.21 12.25 -45.71
C LYS A 172 -23.34 13.34 -45.07
N HIS A 173 -22.43 12.99 -44.16
CA HIS A 173 -21.42 13.93 -43.64
C HIS A 173 -20.36 14.26 -44.70
N MET A 174 -20.02 13.30 -45.57
CA MET A 174 -18.97 13.42 -46.58
C MET A 174 -19.34 14.36 -47.74
N GLU A 175 -20.63 14.51 -48.03
CA GLU A 175 -21.14 15.36 -49.13
C GLU A 175 -21.23 16.86 -48.78
N HIS A 176 -21.18 17.22 -47.49
CA HIS A 176 -21.50 18.58 -47.03
C HIS A 176 -20.40 19.28 -46.20
N CYS A 177 -19.25 18.64 -45.98
CA CYS A 177 -18.13 19.25 -45.24
C CYS A 177 -16.94 19.56 -46.16
N VAL A 178 -16.81 20.83 -46.59
CA VAL A 178 -15.71 21.29 -47.45
C VAL A 178 -14.33 21.05 -46.81
N ALA A 179 -14.23 21.13 -45.47
CA ALA A 179 -12.98 20.88 -44.74
C ALA A 179 -12.53 19.41 -44.75
N CYS A 180 -13.44 18.45 -44.97
CA CYS A 180 -13.11 17.03 -45.06
C CYS A 180 -12.87 16.56 -46.51
N GLN A 181 -13.15 17.39 -47.52
CA GLN A 181 -12.94 17.07 -48.94
C GLN A 181 -11.56 17.50 -49.46
N THR A 182 -10.81 18.31 -48.69
CA THR A 182 -9.54 18.92 -49.13
C THR A 182 -8.30 18.39 -48.41
N SER A 183 -8.38 17.27 -47.69
CA SER A 183 -7.26 16.72 -46.90
C SER A 183 -6.62 15.47 -47.51
N ASN A 184 -6.69 15.29 -48.83
CA ASN A 184 -6.21 14.08 -49.50
C ASN A 184 -5.53 14.34 -50.85
N GLU A 185 -4.62 15.32 -50.89
CA GLU A 185 -3.60 15.45 -51.93
C GLU A 185 -2.21 15.25 -51.30
N GLU A 186 -1.40 14.39 -51.93
CA GLU A 186 -0.09 13.96 -51.45
C GLU A 186 0.96 15.07 -51.63
N VAL A 187 1.84 15.24 -50.64
CA VAL A 187 3.00 16.14 -50.74
C VAL A 187 4.24 15.35 -50.37
N GLU A 188 5.03 14.97 -51.38
CA GLU A 188 6.40 14.51 -51.20
C GLU A 188 7.29 15.67 -50.74
N VAL A 189 7.90 15.56 -49.55
CA VAL A 189 9.14 16.29 -49.23
C VAL A 189 10.12 15.38 -48.50
N SER A 190 11.30 15.25 -49.09
CA SER A 190 12.48 14.59 -48.54
C SER A 190 13.10 15.34 -47.36
N GLY A 191 13.55 14.62 -46.33
CA GLY A 191 14.50 15.15 -45.35
C GLY A 191 14.33 14.55 -43.96
N ASP A 192 15.30 13.76 -43.51
CA ASP A 192 15.31 13.16 -42.18
C ASP A 192 15.33 14.24 -41.08
N VAL A 193 14.28 14.26 -40.26
CA VAL A 193 14.31 14.84 -38.92
C VAL A 193 13.70 13.83 -37.96
N ILE A 194 14.56 13.03 -37.33
CA ILE A 194 14.16 12.18 -36.20
C ILE A 194 13.84 13.11 -35.02
N VAL A 195 12.56 13.41 -34.83
CA VAL A 195 12.09 14.03 -33.59
C VAL A 195 12.06 12.93 -32.54
N THR A 196 13.16 12.78 -31.80
CA THR A 196 13.22 11.94 -30.61
C THR A 196 12.26 12.53 -29.58
N ILE A 197 11.12 11.88 -29.36
CA ILE A 197 10.31 12.10 -28.17
C ILE A 197 11.21 11.67 -27.00
N PRO A 198 11.51 12.53 -26.02
CA PRO A 198 12.28 12.11 -24.86
C PRO A 198 11.48 11.02 -24.15
N ALA A 199 12.14 9.88 -23.87
CA ALA A 199 11.53 8.82 -23.08
C ALA A 199 11.08 9.42 -21.74
N VAL A 200 9.80 9.24 -21.41
CA VAL A 200 9.29 9.61 -20.09
C VAL A 200 9.84 8.57 -19.13
N GLN A 201 10.89 8.94 -18.40
CA GLN A 201 11.48 8.10 -17.37
C GLN A 201 10.46 7.94 -16.24
N ASN A 202 10.16 6.69 -15.90
CA ASN A 202 9.29 6.33 -14.80
C ASN A 202 10.14 5.89 -13.62
N PHE A 203 9.92 6.51 -12.46
CA PHE A 203 10.67 6.25 -11.23
C PHE A 203 9.77 5.63 -10.18
N THR A 204 10.21 4.51 -9.59
CA THR A 204 9.63 3.97 -8.36
C THR A 204 10.47 4.45 -7.18
N ALA A 205 9.88 5.27 -6.31
CA ALA A 205 10.51 5.68 -5.07
C ALA A 205 9.88 5.04 -3.84
N THR A 206 10.72 4.69 -2.88
CA THR A 206 10.30 4.25 -1.54
C THR A 206 10.62 5.33 -0.52
N LEU A 207 9.59 5.68 0.26
CA LEU A 207 9.57 6.75 1.25
C LEU A 207 9.29 6.14 2.63
N SER A 208 10.01 6.55 3.67
CA SER A 208 9.57 6.30 5.06
C SER A 208 8.68 7.45 5.54
N VAL A 209 7.54 7.11 6.17
CA VAL A 209 6.49 8.08 6.52
C VAL A 209 6.13 8.01 8.01
N ALA A 210 6.37 9.12 8.69
CA ALA A 210 6.27 9.31 10.13
C ALA A 210 4.85 9.63 10.60
N GLY A 211 4.44 9.04 11.73
CA GLY A 211 3.22 9.45 12.44
C GLY A 211 1.92 8.88 11.89
N MET A 212 1.98 7.97 10.92
CA MET A 212 0.83 7.15 10.54
C MET A 212 0.39 6.30 11.73
N THR A 213 -0.91 6.27 12.02
CA THR A 213 -1.45 5.47 13.14
C THR A 213 -2.67 4.63 12.78
N CYS A 214 -3.43 4.92 11.72
CA CYS A 214 -4.60 4.12 11.35
C CYS A 214 -4.86 4.17 9.83
N ALA A 215 -5.85 3.40 9.36
CA ALA A 215 -6.29 3.43 7.96
C ALA A 215 -6.70 4.84 7.47
N ALA A 216 -7.21 5.71 8.34
CA ALA A 216 -7.48 7.10 7.98
C ALA A 216 -6.21 7.92 7.70
N CYS A 217 -5.05 7.55 8.27
CA CYS A 217 -3.76 8.14 7.90
C CYS A 217 -3.34 7.72 6.50
N ILE A 218 -3.47 6.42 6.19
CA ILE A 218 -3.21 5.85 4.85
C ILE A 218 -4.02 6.60 3.79
N LEU A 219 -5.33 6.72 4.00
CA LEU A 219 -6.25 7.45 3.12
C LEU A 219 -5.86 8.93 2.97
N SER A 220 -5.55 9.64 4.07
CA SER A 220 -5.17 11.06 4.05
C SER A 220 -3.87 11.33 3.24
N ILE A 221 -2.95 10.37 3.24
CA ILE A 221 -1.71 10.41 2.46
C ILE A 221 -2.00 10.04 1.00
N LYS A 222 -2.68 8.91 0.73
CA LYS A 222 -3.02 8.45 -0.63
C LYS A 222 -3.79 9.53 -1.40
N GLU A 223 -4.88 10.06 -0.82
CA GLU A 223 -5.63 11.19 -1.39
C GLU A 223 -4.76 12.44 -1.61
N GLY A 224 -3.72 12.67 -0.79
CA GLY A 224 -2.90 13.87 -0.85
C GLY A 224 -1.77 13.84 -1.87
N VAL A 225 -1.24 12.64 -2.13
CA VAL A 225 -0.22 12.43 -3.15
C VAL A 225 -0.90 12.24 -4.53
N GLN A 226 -2.08 11.60 -4.60
CA GLN A 226 -2.91 11.49 -5.82
C GLN A 226 -3.41 12.84 -6.37
N GLU A 227 -3.20 13.97 -5.68
CA GLU A 227 -3.43 15.31 -6.22
C GLU A 227 -2.36 15.75 -7.23
N LEU A 228 -1.23 15.03 -7.34
CA LEU A 228 -0.10 15.30 -8.22
C LEU A 228 -0.28 14.65 -9.60
N ILE A 229 -0.23 15.46 -10.65
CA ILE A 229 -0.50 15.05 -12.05
C ILE A 229 0.55 14.10 -12.67
N PHE A 230 1.71 13.97 -12.04
CA PHE A 230 2.83 13.15 -12.51
C PHE A 230 2.96 11.81 -11.75
N LEU A 231 2.06 11.55 -10.81
CA LEU A 231 1.99 10.30 -10.06
C LEU A 231 1.20 9.25 -10.84
N GLU A 232 1.73 8.04 -10.99
CA GLU A 232 1.04 6.91 -11.61
C GLU A 232 0.32 6.05 -10.56
N ASP A 233 1.04 5.59 -9.52
CA ASP A 233 0.48 4.85 -8.39
C ASP A 233 1.11 5.26 -7.05
N VAL A 234 0.38 4.96 -5.97
CA VAL A 234 0.82 5.13 -4.59
C VAL A 234 0.27 4.01 -3.69
N GLY A 235 1.18 3.16 -3.24
CA GLY A 235 0.97 2.18 -2.16
C GLY A 235 1.45 2.75 -0.83
N VAL A 236 0.64 2.67 0.23
CA VAL A 236 1.01 3.15 1.56
C VAL A 236 0.76 2.05 2.59
N SER A 237 1.80 1.64 3.30
CA SER A 237 1.79 0.53 4.25
C SER A 237 1.93 1.04 5.70
N LEU A 238 0.89 0.79 6.49
CA LEU A 238 0.90 1.07 7.93
C LEU A 238 1.80 0.09 8.71
N LEU A 239 2.03 -1.11 8.18
CA LEU A 239 2.86 -2.13 8.84
C LEU A 239 4.34 -1.73 8.84
N THR A 240 4.82 -1.26 7.69
CA THR A 240 6.22 -0.84 7.50
C THR A 240 6.44 0.65 7.78
N ASN A 241 5.38 1.45 7.94
CA ASN A 241 5.42 2.91 7.94
C ASN A 241 6.14 3.49 6.70
N SER A 242 5.80 2.97 5.52
CA SER A 242 6.38 3.43 4.25
C SER A 242 5.31 3.71 3.20
N ALA A 243 5.68 4.53 2.23
CA ALA A 243 4.94 4.72 0.99
C ALA A 243 5.84 4.36 -0.19
N THR A 244 5.30 3.60 -1.14
CA THR A 244 5.91 3.37 -2.44
C THR A 244 5.12 4.20 -3.45
N VAL A 245 5.80 5.02 -4.22
CA VAL A 245 5.20 5.92 -5.23
C VAL A 245 5.85 5.65 -6.57
N THR A 246 5.05 5.51 -7.62
CA THR A 246 5.53 5.52 -9.00
C THR A 246 5.17 6.87 -9.63
N PHE A 247 6.14 7.50 -10.29
CA PHE A 247 5.94 8.80 -10.90
C PHE A 247 6.74 8.97 -12.19
N ALA A 248 6.17 9.73 -13.11
CA ALA A 248 6.72 10.02 -14.42
C ALA A 248 7.47 11.37 -14.43
N GLY A 249 8.50 11.48 -15.26
CA GLY A 249 9.24 12.72 -15.48
C GLY A 249 10.48 12.89 -14.59
N PRO A 250 10.96 14.11 -14.35
CA PRO A 250 12.26 14.33 -13.70
C PRO A 250 12.30 13.81 -12.26
N LYS A 251 13.44 13.24 -11.87
CA LYS A 251 13.71 12.70 -10.52
C LYS A 251 13.35 13.65 -9.38
N ASP A 252 13.54 14.96 -9.59
CA ASP A 252 13.24 16.05 -8.65
C ASP A 252 11.74 16.16 -8.27
N ASN A 253 10.83 15.52 -9.03
CA ASN A 253 9.42 15.42 -8.67
C ASN A 253 9.19 14.74 -7.30
N ILE A 254 10.17 13.96 -6.80
CA ILE A 254 10.11 13.33 -5.48
C ILE A 254 10.02 14.35 -4.33
N ASP A 255 10.64 15.52 -4.46
CA ASP A 255 10.64 16.54 -3.41
C ASP A 255 9.25 17.14 -3.21
N GLN A 256 8.48 17.28 -4.30
CA GLN A 256 7.08 17.72 -4.25
C GLN A 256 6.17 16.68 -3.60
N ILE A 257 6.47 15.38 -3.78
CA ILE A 257 5.76 14.28 -3.08
C ILE A 257 6.04 14.35 -1.58
N VAL A 258 7.31 14.53 -1.18
CA VAL A 258 7.72 14.69 0.22
C VAL A 258 7.01 15.88 0.86
N GLU A 259 7.08 17.07 0.23
CA GLU A 259 6.41 18.29 0.71
C GLU A 259 4.90 18.08 0.90
N LYS A 260 4.23 17.38 -0.04
CA LYS A 260 2.79 17.06 0.08
C LYS A 260 2.47 16.14 1.25
N ILE A 261 3.36 15.22 1.61
CA ILE A 261 3.17 14.35 2.78
C ILE A 261 3.39 15.15 4.08
N GLU A 262 4.35 16.08 4.10
CA GLU A 262 4.61 16.97 5.25
C GLU A 262 3.50 18.00 5.49
N ASP A 263 2.91 18.55 4.42
CA ASP A 263 1.70 19.38 4.45
C ASP A 263 0.52 18.66 5.14
N ARG A 264 0.39 17.35 4.90
CA ARG A 264 -0.64 16.49 5.53
C ARG A 264 -0.33 16.17 6.99
N GLY A 265 0.81 16.63 7.52
CA GLY A 265 1.21 16.53 8.92
C GLY A 265 2.05 15.28 9.27
N TYR A 266 2.54 14.57 8.25
CA TYR A 266 3.39 13.37 8.41
C TYR A 266 4.80 13.71 7.95
N GLY A 267 5.82 13.49 8.79
CA GLY A 267 7.21 13.67 8.35
C GLY A 267 7.57 12.61 7.29
N CYS A 268 8.33 12.96 6.26
CA CYS A 268 8.64 12.04 5.17
C CYS A 268 10.12 12.07 4.81
N HIS A 269 10.71 10.93 4.45
CA HIS A 269 12.09 10.83 4.00
C HIS A 269 12.21 9.84 2.84
N VAL A 270 12.88 10.26 1.76
CA VAL A 270 13.17 9.41 0.60
C VAL A 270 14.24 8.38 0.98
N GLU A 271 14.02 7.09 0.68
CA GLU A 271 14.99 6.02 0.96
C GLU A 271 15.69 5.54 -0.30
N ASN A 272 14.94 5.27 -1.36
CA ASN A 272 15.48 4.83 -2.65
C ASN A 272 14.59 5.37 -3.79
N ILE A 273 15.19 5.58 -4.97
CA ILE A 273 14.53 5.95 -6.22
C ILE A 273 15.14 5.07 -7.31
N VAL A 274 14.35 4.16 -7.88
CA VAL A 274 14.76 3.22 -8.93
C VAL A 274 14.07 3.63 -10.23
N GLU A 275 14.84 3.68 -11.32
CA GLU A 275 14.30 3.89 -12.67
C GLU A 275 13.73 2.58 -13.21
N VAL A 276 12.50 2.63 -13.73
CA VAL A 276 11.77 1.46 -14.23
C VAL A 276 11.96 1.37 -15.75
N ASP A 277 13.17 0.98 -16.15
CA ASP A 277 13.44 0.68 -17.56
C ASP A 277 12.76 -0.64 -17.96
N GLY A 278 12.04 -0.60 -19.08
CA GLY A 278 11.32 -1.76 -19.61
C GLY A 278 12.27 -2.83 -20.17
N LEU A 279 11.99 -4.09 -19.85
CA LEU A 279 12.67 -5.31 -20.32
C LEU A 279 14.08 -5.58 -19.76
N GLN A 280 14.16 -6.38 -18.69
CA GLN A 280 15.25 -7.33 -18.53
C GLN A 280 14.74 -8.76 -18.75
N LYS A 281 15.14 -9.35 -19.88
CA LYS A 281 15.02 -10.80 -20.11
C LYS A 281 16.08 -11.48 -19.26
N GLY A 282 15.69 -12.44 -18.42
CA GLY A 282 16.64 -13.27 -17.68
C GLY A 282 17.50 -14.10 -18.64
N GLY A 283 18.75 -13.67 -18.83
CA GLY A 283 19.82 -14.41 -19.48
C GLY A 283 20.94 -14.69 -18.49
N ASP A 284 21.62 -15.83 -18.66
CA ASP A 284 22.64 -16.35 -17.76
C ASP A 284 23.99 -15.60 -17.90
N GLU A 285 24.04 -14.38 -17.40
CA GLU A 285 25.27 -13.57 -17.27
C GLU A 285 25.64 -13.37 -15.79
N GLN A 286 26.95 -13.31 -15.51
CA GLN A 286 27.51 -13.31 -14.16
C GLN A 286 27.01 -12.11 -13.35
N ALA A 287 26.07 -12.37 -12.44
CA ALA A 287 25.35 -11.34 -11.69
C ALA A 287 26.29 -10.34 -11.00
N GLU A 288 26.16 -9.06 -11.37
CA GLU A 288 26.84 -7.95 -10.70
C GLU A 288 26.42 -7.91 -9.23
N ARG A 289 27.41 -7.83 -8.32
CA ARG A 289 27.18 -7.73 -6.88
C ARG A 289 27.51 -6.33 -6.39
N THR A 290 26.46 -5.60 -6.00
CA THR A 290 26.58 -4.32 -5.31
C THR A 290 26.71 -4.54 -3.80
N VAL A 291 27.78 -4.03 -3.19
CA VAL A 291 28.04 -4.13 -1.74
C VAL A 291 28.35 -2.74 -1.17
N MET A 292 27.67 -2.39 -0.08
CA MET A 292 28.02 -1.23 0.73
C MET A 292 29.04 -1.65 1.80
N ILE A 293 30.16 -0.94 1.89
CA ILE A 293 31.22 -1.20 2.86
C ILE A 293 31.40 0.05 3.73
N ARG A 294 31.46 -0.12 5.05
CA ARG A 294 31.81 0.95 6.00
C ARG A 294 33.25 0.81 6.43
N ILE A 295 34.01 1.90 6.36
CA ILE A 295 35.44 1.96 6.69
C ILE A 295 35.61 2.73 7.99
N ALA A 296 35.72 2.03 9.11
CA ALA A 296 36.07 2.65 10.38
C ALA A 296 37.55 3.08 10.40
N GLY A 297 37.89 4.14 11.13
CA GLY A 297 39.28 4.60 11.30
C GLY A 297 39.76 5.66 10.30
N MET A 298 38.88 6.21 9.46
CA MET A 298 39.23 7.39 8.65
C MET A 298 39.19 8.66 9.51
N PHE A 299 40.36 9.26 9.73
CA PHE A 299 40.54 10.49 10.52
C PHE A 299 41.15 11.65 9.70
N CYS A 300 41.27 11.48 8.37
CA CYS A 300 41.99 12.42 7.51
C CYS A 300 41.35 12.56 6.13
N ASP A 301 41.42 13.76 5.53
CA ASP A 301 40.80 14.03 4.22
C ASP A 301 41.50 13.30 3.05
N HIS A 302 42.74 12.85 3.24
CA HIS A 302 43.49 12.05 2.26
C HIS A 302 43.20 10.54 2.41
N CYS A 303 42.54 10.12 3.49
CA CYS A 303 42.27 8.72 3.78
C CYS A 303 41.33 8.09 2.73
N PRO A 304 40.24 8.77 2.27
CA PRO A 304 39.43 8.31 1.15
C PRO A 304 40.21 8.11 -0.16
N GLN A 305 41.04 9.09 -0.55
CA GLN A 305 41.79 9.02 -1.82
C GLN A 305 42.74 7.82 -1.85
N ARG A 306 43.48 7.57 -0.76
CA ARG A 306 44.37 6.41 -0.66
C ARG A 306 43.63 5.06 -0.76
N VAL A 307 42.40 4.98 -0.28
CA VAL A 307 41.56 3.78 -0.45
C VAL A 307 41.10 3.61 -1.90
N LEU A 308 40.69 4.71 -2.56
CA LEU A 308 40.29 4.68 -3.98
C LEU A 308 41.47 4.30 -4.89
N GLU A 309 42.66 4.84 -4.62
CA GLU A 309 43.91 4.47 -5.32
C GLU A 309 44.26 3.00 -5.09
N ALA A 310 44.21 2.50 -3.86
CA ALA A 310 44.47 1.09 -3.57
C ALA A 310 43.51 0.15 -4.32
N LEU A 311 42.20 0.39 -4.23
CA LEU A 311 41.18 -0.43 -4.89
C LEU A 311 41.31 -0.41 -6.42
N SER A 312 41.52 0.76 -7.02
CA SER A 312 41.71 0.87 -8.48
C SER A 312 43.04 0.28 -8.98
N SER A 313 44.09 0.30 -8.15
CA SER A 313 45.37 -0.34 -8.48
C SER A 313 45.34 -1.88 -8.37
N SER A 314 44.59 -2.43 -7.39
CA SER A 314 44.49 -3.87 -7.18
C SER A 314 43.52 -4.57 -8.13
N PHE A 315 42.44 -3.90 -8.55
CA PHE A 315 41.34 -4.52 -9.32
C PHE A 315 41.01 -3.77 -10.62
N PRO A 316 41.96 -3.62 -11.56
CA PRO A 316 41.76 -2.87 -12.79
C PRO A 316 40.66 -3.50 -13.66
N GLY A 317 39.57 -2.76 -13.91
CA GLY A 317 38.47 -3.18 -14.78
C GLY A 317 37.48 -4.20 -14.21
N HIS A 318 37.69 -4.69 -12.99
CA HIS A 318 36.81 -5.68 -12.33
C HIS A 318 35.93 -5.09 -11.22
N LEU A 319 36.17 -3.84 -10.84
CA LEU A 319 35.56 -3.16 -9.70
C LEU A 319 35.21 -1.72 -10.08
N THR A 320 33.94 -1.35 -9.95
CA THR A 320 33.44 0.02 -10.13
C THR A 320 32.95 0.58 -8.80
N ILE A 321 33.10 1.90 -8.63
CA ILE A 321 32.81 2.59 -7.37
C ILE A 321 31.72 3.61 -7.66
N ASP A 322 30.49 3.28 -7.27
CA ASP A 322 29.31 4.13 -7.45
C ASP A 322 29.35 5.34 -6.51
N LYS A 323 29.66 5.09 -5.23
CA LYS A 323 29.76 6.13 -4.21
C LYS A 323 31.13 6.08 -3.53
N PRO A 324 32.00 7.11 -3.69
CA PRO A 324 33.28 7.17 -2.99
C PRO A 324 33.09 7.52 -1.50
N PRO A 325 34.01 7.07 -0.61
CA PRO A 325 33.95 7.38 0.81
C PRO A 325 34.30 8.83 1.11
N SER A 326 33.83 9.35 2.24
CA SER A 326 34.14 10.69 2.76
C SER A 326 34.49 10.63 4.24
N HIS A 327 35.15 11.68 4.77
CA HIS A 327 35.41 11.79 6.21
C HIS A 327 34.12 11.90 7.04
N GLN A 328 33.08 12.54 6.51
CA GLN A 328 31.78 12.66 7.19
C GLN A 328 30.89 11.41 6.99
N ASP A 329 31.02 10.75 5.84
CA ASP A 329 30.30 9.53 5.50
C ASP A 329 31.29 8.43 5.12
N PRO A 330 31.69 7.58 6.09
CA PRO A 330 32.69 6.55 5.88
C PRO A 330 32.11 5.29 5.19
N THR A 331 31.17 5.47 4.25
CA THR A 331 30.60 4.39 3.44
C THR A 331 31.02 4.51 1.99
N ILE A 332 31.46 3.40 1.40
CA ILE A 332 31.75 3.24 -0.03
C ILE A 332 30.74 2.24 -0.61
N VAL A 333 30.24 2.50 -1.82
CA VAL A 333 29.41 1.56 -2.58
C VAL A 333 30.23 1.03 -3.74
N VAL A 334 30.39 -0.29 -3.78
CA VAL A 334 31.24 -1.00 -4.73
C VAL A 334 30.37 -1.98 -5.52
N ILE A 335 30.54 -1.99 -6.84
CA ILE A 335 29.92 -2.94 -7.75
C ILE A 335 31.06 -3.77 -8.37
N TYR A 336 30.95 -5.09 -8.32
CA TYR A 336 31.95 -6.00 -8.87
C TYR A 336 31.31 -7.30 -9.34
N HIS A 337 31.97 -8.01 -10.26
CA HIS A 337 31.57 -9.35 -10.67
C HIS A 337 32.32 -10.37 -9.80
N PRO A 338 31.66 -11.17 -8.96
CA PRO A 338 32.34 -12.16 -8.12
C PRO A 338 32.92 -13.29 -8.99
N GLN A 339 34.24 -13.42 -8.99
CA GLN A 339 34.94 -14.47 -9.73
C GLN A 339 35.89 -15.23 -8.79
N HIS A 340 35.52 -16.47 -8.48
CA HIS A 340 36.21 -17.31 -7.49
C HIS A 340 37.71 -17.46 -7.82
N GLY A 341 38.55 -16.86 -6.98
CA GLY A 341 40.02 -16.88 -7.11
C GLY A 341 40.64 -15.74 -7.92
N ILE A 342 39.83 -14.78 -8.40
CA ILE A 342 40.30 -13.56 -9.11
C ILE A 342 39.95 -12.33 -8.28
N ILE A 343 38.68 -12.17 -7.91
CA ILE A 343 38.21 -11.05 -7.08
C ILE A 343 37.09 -11.55 -6.15
N THR A 344 37.34 -11.42 -4.85
CA THR A 344 36.35 -11.73 -3.81
C THR A 344 36.15 -10.53 -2.88
N ILE A 345 34.99 -10.45 -2.22
CA ILE A 345 34.71 -9.42 -1.19
C ILE A 345 35.75 -9.42 -0.07
N ARG A 346 36.38 -10.58 0.19
CA ARG A 346 37.48 -10.71 1.16
C ARG A 346 38.73 -9.99 0.67
N ASP A 347 39.12 -10.19 -0.59
CA ASP A 347 40.29 -9.51 -1.17
C ASP A 347 40.08 -7.99 -1.23
N ILE A 348 38.84 -7.53 -1.48
CA ILE A 348 38.46 -6.11 -1.42
C ILE A 348 38.63 -5.55 0.00
N LEU A 349 38.14 -6.27 1.03
CA LEU A 349 38.26 -5.85 2.43
C LEU A 349 39.70 -5.88 2.93
N ASP A 350 40.44 -6.94 2.59
CA ASP A 350 41.87 -7.12 2.92
C ASP A 350 42.73 -6.05 2.23
N THR A 351 42.40 -5.66 0.99
CA THR A 351 43.03 -4.52 0.30
C THR A 351 42.82 -3.21 1.07
N ILE A 352 41.62 -2.97 1.61
CA ILE A 352 41.34 -1.75 2.40
C ILE A 352 42.09 -1.78 3.75
N HIS A 353 42.17 -2.95 4.42
CA HIS A 353 42.95 -3.09 5.66
C HIS A 353 44.45 -2.89 5.37
N GLY A 354 44.94 -3.36 4.22
CA GLY A 354 46.34 -3.20 3.76
C GLY A 354 46.79 -1.76 3.51
N VAL A 355 45.86 -0.78 3.41
CA VAL A 355 46.22 0.65 3.27
C VAL A 355 46.79 1.23 4.57
N ASN A 356 46.29 0.77 5.72
CA ASN A 356 46.68 1.18 7.08
C ASN A 356 45.98 0.29 8.12
N ASP A 357 46.73 -0.27 9.08
CA ASP A 357 46.22 -1.09 10.21
C ASP A 357 45.05 -0.46 11.01
N GLN A 358 44.90 0.87 10.96
CA GLN A 358 43.79 1.58 11.62
C GLN A 358 42.47 1.55 10.83
N LEU A 359 42.51 1.25 9.53
CA LEU A 359 41.33 1.21 8.65
C LEU A 359 40.66 -0.16 8.72
N LYS A 360 39.50 -0.22 9.38
CA LYS A 360 38.72 -1.44 9.49
C LYS A 360 37.48 -1.37 8.61
N ALA A 361 37.56 -2.02 7.46
CA ALA A 361 36.43 -2.22 6.56
C ALA A 361 35.51 -3.35 7.05
N THR A 362 34.19 -3.12 6.99
CA THR A 362 33.13 -4.08 7.32
C THR A 362 31.94 -3.87 6.39
N ILE A 363 31.26 -4.95 5.95
CA ILE A 363 30.03 -4.84 5.16
C ILE A 363 28.98 -4.07 5.97
N TYR A 364 28.33 -3.10 5.32
CA TYR A 364 27.34 -2.22 5.91
C TYR A 364 25.96 -2.51 5.32
N HIS A 365 25.05 -2.95 6.17
CA HIS A 365 23.64 -3.06 5.80
C HIS A 365 22.96 -1.73 6.09
N PRO A 366 22.35 -1.05 5.09
CA PRO A 366 21.51 0.10 5.38
C PRO A 366 20.36 -0.38 6.30
N PRO A 367 20.05 0.33 7.40
CA PRO A 367 19.01 -0.09 8.33
C PRO A 367 17.68 -0.12 7.59
N THR A 368 16.97 -1.26 7.69
CA THR A 368 15.77 -1.53 6.90
C THR A 368 14.65 -0.53 7.22
N ILE A 369 13.69 -0.41 6.31
CA ILE A 369 12.45 0.36 6.52
C ILE A 369 11.82 -0.02 7.88
N GLU A 370 11.79 -1.31 8.20
CA GLU A 370 11.27 -1.83 9.47
C GLU A 370 12.06 -1.34 10.70
N GLU A 371 13.40 -1.37 10.65
CA GLU A 371 14.24 -0.89 11.74
C GLU A 371 14.12 0.63 11.94
N ARG A 372 14.09 1.40 10.85
CA ARG A 372 13.88 2.86 10.87
C ARG A 372 12.50 3.21 11.42
N SER A 373 11.47 2.53 10.93
CA SER A 373 10.09 2.62 11.42
C SER A 373 10.01 2.30 12.92
N ARG A 374 10.63 1.21 13.37
CA ARG A 374 10.69 0.81 14.79
C ARG A 374 11.39 1.85 15.65
N ALA A 375 12.53 2.38 15.20
CA ALA A 375 13.25 3.44 15.90
C ALA A 375 12.41 4.72 16.02
N MET A 376 11.62 5.04 14.99
CA MET A 376 10.69 6.17 15.00
C MET A 376 9.48 5.94 15.93
N GLN A 377 8.85 4.76 15.88
CA GLN A 377 7.76 4.38 16.77
C GLN A 377 8.19 4.47 18.25
N LEU A 378 9.40 4.01 18.59
CA LEU A 378 9.95 4.12 19.94
C LEU A 378 10.17 5.58 20.39
N ARG A 379 10.54 6.49 19.47
CA ARG A 379 10.66 7.93 19.76
C ARG A 379 9.30 8.55 20.05
N GLU A 380 8.27 8.24 19.25
CA GLU A 380 6.91 8.75 19.47
C GLU A 380 6.30 8.16 20.76
N GLN A 381 6.47 6.87 21.02
CA GLN A 381 6.05 6.22 22.27
C GLN A 381 6.68 6.91 23.50
N ARG A 382 7.99 7.21 23.46
CA ARG A 382 8.68 7.94 24.54
C ARG A 382 8.15 9.36 24.72
N ARG A 383 7.84 10.08 23.62
CA ARG A 383 7.22 11.42 23.68
C ARG A 383 5.84 11.37 24.33
N LEU A 384 4.99 10.43 23.91
CA LEU A 384 3.66 10.22 24.50
C LEU A 384 3.76 9.84 25.98
N LEU A 385 4.70 8.97 26.36
CA LEU A 385 4.93 8.57 27.76
C LEU A 385 5.32 9.77 28.64
N LEU A 386 6.26 10.60 28.21
CA LEU A 386 6.69 11.78 28.98
C LEU A 386 5.55 12.78 29.19
N ARG A 387 4.74 13.01 28.15
CA ARG A 387 3.55 13.88 28.21
C ARG A 387 2.46 13.27 29.11
N LEU A 388 2.28 11.95 29.07
CA LEU A 388 1.34 11.22 29.93
C LEU A 388 1.77 11.31 31.40
N LEU A 389 3.05 11.12 31.70
CA LEU A 389 3.58 11.27 33.07
C LEU A 389 3.38 12.69 33.59
N LEU A 390 3.67 13.72 32.78
CA LEU A 390 3.39 15.11 33.12
C LEU A 390 1.90 15.33 33.45
N SER A 391 1.01 14.90 32.54
CA SER A 391 -0.44 15.04 32.70
C SER A 391 -0.96 14.29 33.93
N PHE A 392 -0.44 13.09 34.19
CA PHE A 392 -0.86 12.22 35.29
C PHE A 392 -0.43 12.75 36.68
N ILE A 393 0.78 13.27 36.81
CA ILE A 393 1.26 13.92 38.05
C ILE A 393 0.38 15.13 38.39
N VAL A 394 0.05 15.94 37.37
CA VAL A 394 -0.87 17.07 37.53
C VAL A 394 -2.28 16.59 37.85
N ALA A 395 -2.80 15.54 37.19
CA ALA A 395 -4.13 14.99 37.43
C ALA A 395 -4.34 14.48 38.85
N ILE A 396 -3.32 13.85 39.46
CA ILE A 396 -3.36 13.49 40.89
C ILE A 396 -3.44 14.76 41.75
N SER A 397 -2.65 15.78 41.42
CA SER A 397 -2.63 17.05 42.16
C SER A 397 -3.98 17.80 42.08
N THR A 398 -4.60 17.85 40.90
CA THR A 398 -5.94 18.46 40.71
C THR A 398 -7.05 17.62 41.33
N PHE A 399 -6.95 16.28 41.32
CA PHE A 399 -7.89 15.40 42.02
C PHE A 399 -7.89 15.64 43.54
N LEU A 400 -6.69 15.75 44.13
CA LEU A 400 -6.53 16.00 45.56
C LEU A 400 -7.08 17.37 45.97
N ILE A 401 -6.83 18.42 45.20
CA ILE A 401 -7.30 19.78 45.50
C ILE A 401 -8.80 19.96 45.19
N GLY A 402 -9.22 19.58 43.99
CA GLY A 402 -10.57 19.84 43.47
C GLY A 402 -11.63 18.87 43.99
N VAL A 403 -11.34 17.57 44.02
CA VAL A 403 -12.32 16.55 44.43
C VAL A 403 -12.18 16.23 45.93
N VAL A 404 -11.02 15.76 46.36
CA VAL A 404 -10.83 15.27 47.74
C VAL A 404 -10.90 16.43 48.75
N GLY A 405 -10.14 17.49 48.52
CA GLY A 405 -10.03 18.65 49.42
C GLY A 405 -11.32 19.43 49.60
N MET A 406 -12.19 19.48 48.58
CA MET A 406 -13.47 20.19 48.65
C MET A 406 -14.66 19.31 49.02
N SER A 407 -14.64 18.01 48.72
CA SER A 407 -15.77 17.09 48.95
C SER A 407 -15.63 16.24 50.20
N LEU A 408 -14.47 15.57 50.40
CA LEU A 408 -14.28 14.62 51.51
C LEU A 408 -13.84 15.28 52.82
N VAL A 409 -13.11 16.39 52.77
CA VAL A 409 -12.54 17.03 53.96
C VAL A 409 -13.62 17.84 54.72
N PRO A 410 -13.84 17.62 56.03
CA PRO A 410 -14.76 18.43 56.83
C PRO A 410 -14.50 19.94 56.75
N SER A 411 -15.57 20.75 56.77
CA SER A 411 -15.50 22.22 56.68
C SER A 411 -14.75 22.90 57.84
N THR A 412 -14.56 22.20 58.96
CA THR A 412 -13.79 22.61 60.13
C THR A 412 -12.27 22.48 59.97
N ASN A 413 -11.77 21.78 58.95
CA ASN A 413 -10.33 21.59 58.78
C ASN A 413 -9.62 22.83 58.22
N ARG A 414 -8.50 23.20 58.85
CA ARG A 414 -7.68 24.39 58.53
C ARG A 414 -7.28 24.46 57.06
N GLU A 415 -6.96 23.32 56.44
CA GLU A 415 -6.55 23.24 55.02
C GLU A 415 -7.70 23.58 54.07
N ARG A 416 -8.90 23.03 54.29
CA ARG A 416 -10.09 23.34 53.47
C ARG A 416 -10.48 24.81 53.60
N ILE A 417 -10.39 25.38 54.81
CA ILE A 417 -10.60 26.81 55.04
C ILE A 417 -9.56 27.66 54.28
N PHE A 418 -8.28 27.28 54.34
CA PHE A 418 -7.20 27.96 53.62
C PHE A 418 -7.39 27.96 52.10
N PHE A 419 -7.84 26.84 51.52
CA PHE A 419 -8.10 26.71 50.09
C PHE A 419 -9.41 27.39 49.62
N LYS A 420 -10.44 27.45 50.50
CA LYS A 420 -11.69 28.19 50.23
C LYS A 420 -11.50 29.71 50.30
N GLU A 421 -10.60 30.20 51.15
CA GLU A 421 -10.31 31.63 51.30
C GLU A 421 -9.76 32.23 49.98
N LYS A 422 -10.34 33.36 49.53
CA LYS A 422 -9.91 34.11 48.33
C LYS A 422 -9.75 33.27 47.05
N CYS A 423 -10.56 32.23 46.89
CA CYS A 423 -10.58 31.38 45.69
C CYS A 423 -9.22 30.73 45.36
N ARG A 424 -8.35 30.53 46.37
CA ARG A 424 -7.00 29.98 46.20
C ARG A 424 -6.98 28.61 45.53
N ALA A 425 -8.00 27.78 45.77
CA ALA A 425 -8.16 26.49 45.10
C ALA A 425 -8.30 26.62 43.58
N GLU A 426 -9.09 27.57 43.09
CA GLU A 426 -9.34 27.77 41.66
C GLU A 426 -8.11 28.36 40.96
N TRP A 427 -7.39 29.27 41.62
CA TRP A 427 -6.07 29.73 41.19
C TRP A 427 -5.04 28.59 41.14
N ALA A 428 -5.01 27.70 42.14
CA ALA A 428 -4.13 26.54 42.14
C ALA A 428 -4.47 25.56 40.99
N LEU A 429 -5.76 25.31 40.74
CA LEU A 429 -6.22 24.49 39.61
C LEU A 429 -5.88 25.12 38.26
N PHE A 430 -5.98 26.45 38.12
CA PHE A 430 -5.54 27.17 36.91
C PHE A 430 -4.03 26.98 36.64
N PHE A 431 -3.18 27.23 37.65
CA PHE A 431 -1.73 27.05 37.51
C PHE A 431 -1.32 25.60 37.24
N LEU A 432 -2.06 24.63 37.77
CA LEU A 432 -1.85 23.19 37.49
C LEU A 432 -2.33 22.80 36.08
N ALA A 433 -3.49 23.28 35.64
CA ALA A 433 -4.04 22.95 34.32
C ALA A 433 -3.26 23.59 33.16
N THR A 434 -2.65 24.75 33.37
CA THR A 434 -1.94 25.51 32.32
C THR A 434 -0.81 24.70 31.65
N PRO A 435 0.14 24.06 32.37
CA PRO A 435 1.13 23.16 31.76
C PRO A 435 0.51 22.01 30.96
N VAL A 436 -0.61 21.44 31.40
CA VAL A 436 -1.25 20.31 30.69
C VAL A 436 -1.87 20.79 29.38
N MET A 437 -2.55 21.94 29.40
CA MET A 437 -3.12 22.58 28.21
C MET A 437 -2.05 22.90 27.14
N PHE A 438 -0.90 23.47 27.54
CA PHE A 438 0.10 23.98 26.59
C PHE A 438 1.30 23.05 26.31
N LEU A 439 1.56 22.01 27.12
CA LEU A 439 2.72 21.11 26.95
C LEU A 439 2.35 19.62 26.79
N ALA A 440 1.15 19.21 27.20
CA ALA A 440 0.67 17.84 26.99
C ALA A 440 -0.34 17.78 25.83
N ALA A 441 -1.32 18.69 25.79
CA ALA A 441 -2.38 18.75 24.79
C ALA A 441 -2.04 19.51 23.49
N ASP A 442 -0.90 20.21 23.42
CA ASP A 442 -0.39 20.89 22.22
C ASP A 442 -0.35 19.98 20.98
N ILE A 443 -0.06 18.69 21.15
CA ILE A 443 -0.09 17.71 20.05
C ILE A 443 -1.47 17.62 19.38
N PHE A 444 -2.56 17.77 20.14
CA PHE A 444 -3.92 17.80 19.61
C PHE A 444 -4.26 19.16 19.02
N HIS A 445 -3.87 20.25 19.71
CA HIS A 445 -4.12 21.61 19.22
C HIS A 445 -3.42 21.89 17.88
N VAL A 446 -2.13 21.57 17.77
CA VAL A 446 -1.34 21.75 16.53
C VAL A 446 -1.88 20.87 15.40
N ARG A 447 -2.21 19.59 15.68
CA ARG A 447 -2.80 18.70 14.66
C ARG A 447 -4.18 19.19 14.22
N ALA A 448 -5.06 19.57 15.15
CA ALA A 448 -6.38 20.12 14.83
C ALA A 448 -6.30 21.43 14.03
N ILE A 449 -5.36 22.32 14.36
CA ILE A 449 -5.15 23.57 13.59
C ILE A 449 -4.68 23.26 12.17
N LYS A 450 -3.71 22.35 11.99
CA LYS A 450 -3.28 21.91 10.65
C LYS A 450 -4.43 21.27 9.85
N GLU A 451 -5.22 20.40 10.48
CA GLU A 451 -6.39 19.78 9.86
C GLU A 451 -7.44 20.83 9.41
N ILE A 452 -7.74 21.83 10.25
CA ILE A 452 -8.61 22.96 9.88
C ILE A 452 -8.00 23.77 8.73
N GLN A 453 -6.70 24.10 8.80
CA GLN A 453 -6.01 24.85 7.76
C GLN A 453 -6.02 24.13 6.40
N ALA A 454 -5.85 22.80 6.38
CA ALA A 454 -5.96 21.99 5.17
C ALA A 454 -7.41 21.96 4.60
N LEU A 455 -8.42 21.87 5.47
CA LEU A 455 -9.83 21.84 5.05
C LEU A 455 -10.34 23.21 4.52
N TRP A 456 -9.84 24.30 5.09
CA TRP A 456 -10.30 25.68 4.82
C TRP A 456 -9.31 26.51 4.00
N GLY A 457 -8.16 25.95 3.62
CA GLY A 457 -7.16 26.61 2.79
C GLY A 457 -7.68 26.99 1.40
N ARG A 458 -7.18 28.12 0.88
CA ARG A 458 -7.60 28.69 -0.42
C ARG A 458 -7.33 27.77 -1.63
N SER A 459 -6.42 26.80 -1.50
CA SER A 459 -6.08 25.82 -2.54
C SER A 459 -6.92 24.53 -2.48
N SER A 460 -7.78 24.38 -1.46
CA SER A 460 -8.52 23.14 -1.22
C SER A 460 -9.65 22.93 -2.25
N LYS A 461 -9.50 21.92 -3.13
CA LYS A 461 -10.46 21.59 -4.21
C LYS A 461 -11.74 20.87 -3.73
N VAL A 462 -11.81 20.43 -2.47
CA VAL A 462 -13.00 19.70 -1.96
C VAL A 462 -14.25 20.59 -1.90
N PRO A 463 -15.42 20.10 -2.37
CA PRO A 463 -16.67 20.86 -2.35
C PRO A 463 -17.17 21.09 -0.92
N ILE A 464 -17.81 22.24 -0.69
CA ILE A 464 -18.15 22.77 0.65
C ILE A 464 -18.99 21.77 1.47
N LEU A 465 -19.95 21.08 0.84
CA LEU A 465 -20.75 20.02 1.49
C LEU A 465 -19.88 18.88 2.04
N ARG A 466 -18.87 18.42 1.28
CA ARG A 466 -17.98 17.32 1.71
C ARG A 466 -17.01 17.74 2.82
N ARG A 467 -16.70 19.05 2.94
CA ARG A 467 -15.95 19.60 4.08
C ARG A 467 -16.71 19.46 5.39
N PHE A 468 -18.03 19.63 5.38
CA PHE A 468 -18.85 19.53 6.59
C PHE A 468 -18.96 18.10 7.14
N TYR A 469 -19.14 17.08 6.29
CA TYR A 469 -19.23 15.68 6.73
C TYR A 469 -17.86 15.06 7.09
N ARG A 470 -16.74 15.62 6.61
CA ARG A 470 -15.37 15.20 6.96
C ARG A 470 -14.83 15.88 8.23
N PHE A 471 -15.59 16.79 8.83
CA PHE A 471 -15.21 17.54 10.03
C PHE A 471 -15.43 16.71 11.31
N GLY A 472 -14.45 15.88 11.70
CA GLY A 472 -14.65 14.95 12.83
C GLY A 472 -13.43 14.16 13.31
N SER A 473 -12.24 14.78 13.40
CA SER A 473 -11.07 14.08 13.96
C SER A 473 -11.10 14.01 15.49
N MET A 474 -10.42 13.00 16.05
CA MET A 474 -10.18 12.90 17.50
C MET A 474 -9.42 14.13 18.03
N ASN A 475 -8.46 14.65 17.25
CA ASN A 475 -7.64 15.80 17.63
C ASN A 475 -8.51 17.07 17.73
N LEU A 476 -9.41 17.27 16.77
CA LEU A 476 -10.35 18.38 16.69
C LEU A 476 -11.34 18.38 17.85
N LEU A 477 -12.00 17.25 18.11
CA LEU A 477 -12.95 17.10 19.21
C LEU A 477 -12.26 17.40 20.56
N MET A 478 -11.06 16.86 20.76
CA MET A 478 -10.28 17.07 21.97
C MET A 478 -9.82 18.52 22.13
N SER A 479 -9.27 19.11 21.06
CA SER A 479 -8.80 20.50 21.02
C SER A 479 -9.94 21.49 21.29
N ALA A 480 -11.11 21.28 20.69
CA ALA A 480 -12.30 22.10 20.91
C ALA A 480 -12.85 21.95 22.34
N GLY A 481 -13.02 20.70 22.82
CA GLY A 481 -13.57 20.44 24.16
C GLY A 481 -12.70 21.02 25.29
N THR A 482 -11.37 20.83 25.22
CA THR A 482 -10.44 21.42 26.19
C THR A 482 -10.41 22.94 26.12
N SER A 483 -10.45 23.54 24.92
CA SER A 483 -10.51 25.00 24.75
C SER A 483 -11.80 25.61 25.33
N VAL A 484 -12.95 24.98 25.07
CA VAL A 484 -14.27 25.40 25.58
C VAL A 484 -14.39 25.22 27.09
N ALA A 485 -13.66 24.29 27.70
CA ALA A 485 -13.57 24.21 29.16
C ALA A 485 -12.57 25.23 29.74
N TYR A 486 -11.40 25.41 29.11
CA TYR A 486 -10.29 26.19 29.65
C TYR A 486 -10.50 27.71 29.57
N PHE A 487 -10.82 28.27 28.40
CA PHE A 487 -10.93 29.73 28.23
C PHE A 487 -12.11 30.35 29.01
N PRO A 488 -13.33 29.77 29.01
CA PRO A 488 -14.41 30.23 29.88
C PRO A 488 -14.08 30.10 31.36
N SER A 489 -13.33 29.07 31.78
CA SER A 489 -12.88 28.95 33.18
C SER A 489 -11.92 30.08 33.59
N ILE A 490 -11.06 30.56 32.68
CA ILE A 490 -10.26 31.77 32.89
C ILE A 490 -11.16 33.01 33.02
N ALA A 491 -12.15 33.15 32.15
CA ALA A 491 -13.08 34.28 32.20
C ALA A 491 -13.87 34.30 33.52
N VAL A 492 -14.35 33.15 33.99
CA VAL A 492 -14.99 33.00 35.31
C VAL A 492 -14.02 33.40 36.43
N LEU A 493 -12.79 32.87 36.43
CA LEU A 493 -11.78 33.17 37.45
C LEU A 493 -11.39 34.67 37.48
N ALA A 494 -11.41 35.35 36.32
CA ALA A 494 -11.14 36.77 36.22
C ALA A 494 -12.31 37.66 36.65
N LEU A 495 -13.55 37.15 36.56
CA LEU A 495 -14.78 37.84 36.98
C LEU A 495 -15.15 37.60 38.44
N ASP A 496 -14.62 36.54 39.08
CA ASP A 496 -14.86 36.19 40.49
C ASP A 496 -14.15 37.17 41.45
N SER A 497 -14.72 38.36 41.56
CA SER A 497 -14.23 39.47 42.38
C SER A 497 -14.58 39.25 43.86
N PRO A 498 -13.65 39.47 44.82
CA PRO A 498 -13.82 39.15 46.25
C PRO A 498 -14.76 40.13 47.01
N LYS A 499 -15.73 40.73 46.33
CA LYS A 499 -16.68 41.72 46.88
C LYS A 499 -18.15 41.42 46.60
N THR A 500 -18.47 40.30 45.95
CA THR A 500 -19.85 39.94 45.61
C THR A 500 -20.39 38.90 46.61
N ASP A 501 -21.53 39.20 47.24
CA ASP A 501 -22.12 38.40 48.31
C ASP A 501 -22.46 36.95 47.92
N GLU A 502 -22.51 36.06 48.91
CA GLU A 502 -22.77 34.60 48.77
C GLU A 502 -24.18 34.23 48.22
N THR A 503 -24.96 35.21 47.71
CA THR A 503 -26.36 35.03 47.31
C THR A 503 -26.59 34.71 45.84
N ASN A 504 -25.60 34.93 44.96
CA ASN A 504 -25.63 34.46 43.58
C ASN A 504 -24.76 33.20 43.44
N GLY A 505 -25.30 32.15 42.83
CA GLY A 505 -24.64 30.84 42.72
C GLY A 505 -23.27 30.94 42.07
N LYS A 506 -22.23 30.52 42.78
CA LYS A 506 -20.83 30.61 42.33
C LYS A 506 -20.64 29.82 41.04
N LEU A 507 -20.15 30.46 39.97
CA LEU A 507 -19.83 29.77 38.72
C LEU A 507 -18.64 28.83 38.94
N SER A 508 -18.80 27.55 38.62
CA SER A 508 -17.75 26.54 38.74
C SER A 508 -16.78 26.59 37.56
N THR A 509 -15.47 26.58 37.84
CA THR A 509 -14.41 26.40 36.83
C THR A 509 -14.22 24.92 36.50
N TYR A 510 -13.83 24.60 35.25
CA TYR A 510 -13.65 23.24 34.72
C TYR A 510 -12.18 22.87 34.43
N PHE A 511 -11.23 23.46 35.16
CA PHE A 511 -9.79 23.22 34.98
C PHE A 511 -9.39 21.76 35.26
N ASP A 512 -10.06 21.11 36.19
CA ASP A 512 -9.90 19.69 36.52
C ASP A 512 -10.37 18.78 35.36
N ALA A 513 -11.51 19.08 34.75
CA ALA A 513 -12.04 18.35 33.60
C ALA A 513 -11.07 18.38 32.39
N VAL A 514 -10.43 19.52 32.12
CA VAL A 514 -9.38 19.65 31.08
C VAL A 514 -8.21 18.70 31.34
N VAL A 515 -7.74 18.64 32.59
CA VAL A 515 -6.60 17.79 32.99
C VAL A 515 -6.95 16.31 32.93
N PHE A 516 -8.12 15.90 33.44
CA PHE A 516 -8.54 14.50 33.39
C PHE A 516 -8.78 14.02 31.96
N LEU A 517 -9.50 14.79 31.14
CA LEU A 517 -9.76 14.47 29.73
C LEU A 517 -8.44 14.30 28.95
N THR A 518 -7.48 15.20 29.16
CA THR A 518 -6.14 15.10 28.56
C THR A 518 -5.40 13.85 29.00
N THR A 519 -5.44 13.53 30.29
CA THR A 519 -4.76 12.36 30.85
C THR A 519 -5.33 11.05 30.30
N PHE A 520 -6.66 10.90 30.23
CA PHE A 520 -7.28 9.68 29.71
C PHE A 520 -7.06 9.48 28.21
N ILE A 521 -7.10 10.54 27.41
CA ILE A 521 -6.85 10.45 25.96
C ILE A 521 -5.37 10.18 25.67
N LEU A 522 -4.43 10.76 26.42
CA LEU A 522 -3.00 10.40 26.33
C LEU A 522 -2.75 8.94 26.74
N ALA A 523 -3.43 8.45 27.78
CA ALA A 523 -3.33 7.05 28.19
C ALA A 523 -3.82 6.10 27.08
N GLY A 524 -4.97 6.39 26.47
CA GLY A 524 -5.47 5.62 25.32
C GLY A 524 -4.50 5.62 24.14
N ARG A 525 -4.00 6.80 23.74
CA ARG A 525 -3.00 6.95 22.66
C ARG A 525 -1.67 6.26 22.97
N TYR A 526 -1.22 6.25 24.22
CA TYR A 526 -0.02 5.53 24.65
C TYR A 526 -0.23 4.01 24.59
N LEU A 527 -1.35 3.50 25.09
CA LEU A 527 -1.69 2.07 25.03
C LEU A 527 -1.77 1.57 23.58
N GLU A 528 -2.37 2.37 22.70
CA GLU A 528 -2.47 2.10 21.27
C GLU A 528 -1.10 2.13 20.55
N ALA A 529 -0.22 3.08 20.91
CA ALA A 529 1.15 3.11 20.40
C ALA A 529 2.01 1.95 20.94
N TYR A 530 1.69 1.43 22.13
CA TYR A 530 2.37 0.30 22.75
C TYR A 530 1.90 -1.07 22.22
N SER A 531 0.63 -1.20 21.83
CA SER A 531 0.06 -2.48 21.38
C SER A 531 0.42 -2.82 19.93
N LYS A 532 0.35 -1.84 19.01
CA LYS A 532 0.62 -2.03 17.57
C LYS A 532 1.95 -2.71 17.21
N PRO A 533 3.12 -2.32 17.75
CA PRO A 533 4.37 -2.98 17.39
C PRO A 533 4.45 -4.44 17.87
N LYS A 534 3.77 -4.79 18.98
CA LYS A 534 3.81 -6.15 19.53
C LYS A 534 3.15 -7.19 18.63
N THR A 535 2.16 -6.81 17.83
CA THR A 535 1.49 -7.72 16.89
C THR A 535 2.30 -7.98 15.63
N GLY A 536 3.32 -7.16 15.32
CA GLY A 536 4.18 -7.33 14.14
C GLY A 536 5.48 -8.11 14.37
N ASP A 537 5.94 -8.25 15.62
CA ASP A 537 7.28 -8.79 15.95
C ASP A 537 7.45 -10.29 15.60
N ALA A 538 6.36 -11.02 15.31
CA ALA A 538 6.38 -12.46 15.00
C ALA A 538 7.15 -12.80 13.71
N VAL A 539 7.03 -11.97 12.67
CA VAL A 539 7.73 -12.18 11.39
C VAL A 539 9.22 -11.89 11.53
N SER A 540 9.57 -10.82 12.26
CA SER A 540 10.97 -10.42 12.54
C SER A 540 11.74 -11.47 13.35
N MET A 541 11.07 -12.29 14.16
CA MET A 541 11.72 -13.40 14.88
C MET A 541 12.19 -14.52 13.96
N LEU A 542 11.52 -14.78 12.82
CA LEU A 542 11.95 -15.81 11.86
C LEU A 542 13.26 -15.43 11.17
N GLY A 543 13.44 -14.16 10.80
CA GLY A 543 14.69 -13.65 10.21
C GLY A 543 15.92 -13.84 11.11
N LYS A 544 15.74 -13.85 12.43
CA LYS A 544 16.82 -14.06 13.43
C LYS A 544 17.26 -15.52 13.57
N LEU A 545 16.56 -16.46 12.94
CA LEU A 545 16.95 -17.88 12.92
C LEU A 545 17.95 -18.19 11.79
N ARG A 546 18.18 -17.26 10.86
CA ARG A 546 19.26 -17.41 9.87
C ARG A 546 20.62 -17.37 10.58
N PRO A 547 21.52 -18.34 10.34
CA PRO A 547 22.86 -18.28 10.91
C PRO A 547 23.61 -17.05 10.38
N THR A 548 24.30 -16.33 11.26
CA THR A 548 25.14 -15.16 10.91
C THR A 548 26.59 -15.54 10.59
N GLU A 549 26.98 -16.79 10.84
CA GLU A 549 28.34 -17.30 10.71
C GLU A 549 28.36 -18.64 9.98
N ALA A 550 29.40 -18.85 9.17
CA ALA A 550 29.64 -20.03 8.37
C ALA A 550 31.05 -20.57 8.62
N LEU A 551 31.27 -21.84 8.27
CA LEU A 551 32.56 -22.52 8.38
C LEU A 551 33.16 -22.74 6.98
N LEU A 552 33.91 -21.76 6.48
CA LEU A 552 34.58 -21.83 5.17
C LEU A 552 35.68 -22.88 5.20
N VAL A 553 35.76 -23.71 4.17
CA VAL A 553 36.83 -24.69 3.94
C VAL A 553 37.83 -24.09 2.95
N ARG A 554 39.02 -23.69 3.42
CA ARG A 554 40.11 -23.29 2.52
C ARG A 554 40.84 -24.53 1.99
N PHE A 555 41.05 -24.59 0.68
CA PHE A 555 41.92 -25.57 0.03
C PHE A 555 43.33 -24.98 -0.08
N ASN A 556 44.35 -25.69 0.40
CA ASN A 556 45.74 -25.26 0.26
C ASN A 556 46.31 -25.85 -1.05
N PRO A 557 46.80 -25.03 -2.00
CA PRO A 557 47.23 -25.52 -3.32
C PRO A 557 48.52 -26.36 -3.28
N ASP A 558 49.34 -26.25 -2.23
CA ASP A 558 50.66 -26.88 -2.14
C ASP A 558 50.67 -28.43 -2.00
N SER A 559 49.51 -29.10 -2.11
CA SER A 559 49.38 -30.55 -1.95
C SER A 559 48.84 -31.27 -3.19
N GLU A 560 49.46 -31.05 -4.36
CA GLU A 560 49.08 -31.72 -5.63
C GLU A 560 49.24 -33.26 -5.58
N ASN A 561 50.07 -33.80 -4.68
CA ASN A 561 50.39 -35.24 -4.64
C ASN A 561 49.70 -35.99 -3.48
N SER A 562 48.40 -36.28 -3.62
CA SER A 562 47.75 -37.56 -3.21
C SER A 562 46.23 -37.46 -3.21
N GLN A 563 45.55 -38.30 -4.01
CA GLN A 563 44.07 -38.44 -4.05
C GLN A 563 43.44 -39.08 -2.78
N SER A 564 44.07 -38.94 -1.60
CA SER A 564 43.60 -39.52 -0.33
C SER A 564 44.03 -38.75 0.93
N SER A 565 44.41 -37.47 0.83
CA SER A 565 44.79 -36.63 1.98
C SER A 565 44.02 -35.30 2.10
N LEU A 566 42.69 -35.37 2.10
CA LEU A 566 41.81 -34.23 2.48
C LEU A 566 41.76 -33.97 4.01
N LEU A 567 42.85 -34.27 4.73
CA LEU A 567 42.85 -34.38 6.20
C LEU A 567 43.48 -33.21 6.98
N THR A 568 43.90 -32.14 6.29
CA THR A 568 44.19 -30.84 6.93
C THR A 568 43.47 -29.72 6.18
N THR A 569 42.14 -29.78 6.15
CA THR A 569 41.30 -28.65 5.72
C THR A 569 41.30 -27.59 6.81
N ASN A 570 41.99 -26.47 6.58
CA ASN A 570 41.87 -25.30 7.43
C ASN A 570 40.44 -24.76 7.29
N VAL A 571 39.66 -24.90 8.37
CA VAL A 571 38.27 -24.45 8.42
C VAL A 571 38.20 -23.19 9.26
N GLU A 572 37.80 -22.10 8.61
CA GLU A 572 37.75 -20.77 9.18
C GLU A 572 36.30 -20.37 9.45
N LYS A 573 36.06 -19.71 10.57
CA LYS A 573 34.74 -19.21 10.94
C LYS A 573 34.59 -17.77 10.46
N ILE A 574 33.75 -17.54 9.46
CA ILE A 574 33.53 -16.20 8.88
C ILE A 574 32.04 -15.83 8.86
N ASN A 575 31.75 -14.53 8.77
CA ASN A 575 30.37 -14.03 8.68
C ASN A 575 29.76 -14.43 7.31
N VAL A 576 28.47 -14.76 7.30
CA VAL A 576 27.70 -15.09 6.08
C VAL A 576 27.83 -14.05 4.96
N ASP A 577 27.91 -12.76 5.31
CA ASP A 577 27.97 -11.66 4.35
C ASP A 577 29.28 -11.66 3.52
N LEU A 578 30.37 -12.24 4.07
CA LEU A 578 31.73 -12.28 3.50
C LEU A 578 31.96 -13.39 2.47
N LEU A 579 30.92 -14.15 2.16
CA LEU A 579 31.04 -15.33 1.32
C LEU A 579 30.49 -15.10 -0.09
N GLU A 580 30.84 -16.01 -0.98
CA GLU A 580 30.60 -15.88 -2.41
C GLU A 580 30.18 -17.20 -3.09
N VAL A 581 29.63 -17.04 -4.28
CA VAL A 581 29.31 -18.14 -5.18
C VAL A 581 30.56 -19.00 -5.44
N GLY A 582 30.42 -20.31 -5.29
CA GLY A 582 31.52 -21.26 -5.41
C GLY A 582 32.30 -21.56 -4.13
N ASP A 583 32.15 -20.77 -3.05
CA ASP A 583 32.76 -21.08 -1.75
C ASP A 583 32.27 -22.43 -1.22
N VAL A 584 33.16 -23.19 -0.55
CA VAL A 584 32.80 -24.46 0.09
C VAL A 584 32.70 -24.30 1.60
N VAL A 585 31.49 -24.49 2.13
CA VAL A 585 31.15 -24.35 3.56
C VAL A 585 30.90 -25.73 4.19
N ARG A 586 31.44 -25.97 5.39
CA ARG A 586 31.22 -27.22 6.14
C ARG A 586 30.04 -27.09 7.11
N VAL A 587 28.91 -27.71 6.77
CA VAL A 587 27.71 -27.73 7.62
C VAL A 587 27.81 -28.87 8.63
N LEU A 588 27.86 -28.53 9.92
CA LEU A 588 27.91 -29.49 11.02
C LEU A 588 26.53 -30.12 11.30
N ARG A 589 26.50 -31.19 12.10
CA ARG A 589 25.25 -31.77 12.60
C ARG A 589 24.52 -30.77 13.51
N GLY A 590 23.23 -30.58 13.28
CA GLY A 590 22.37 -29.61 13.96
C GLY A 590 22.52 -28.18 13.44
N ALA A 591 23.37 -27.94 12.44
CA ALA A 591 23.54 -26.62 11.84
C ALA A 591 22.65 -26.43 10.60
N TYR A 592 22.31 -25.17 10.34
CA TYR A 592 21.59 -24.71 9.16
C TYR A 592 22.58 -24.35 8.04
N PRO A 593 22.31 -24.67 6.77
CA PRO A 593 22.99 -24.08 5.63
C PRO A 593 22.73 -22.55 5.60
N PRO A 594 23.77 -21.71 5.43
CA PRO A 594 23.58 -20.25 5.49
C PRO A 594 22.91 -19.62 4.25
N ALA A 595 22.88 -20.34 3.13
CA ALA A 595 22.19 -20.04 1.86
C ALA A 595 22.14 -21.34 1.00
N ASP A 596 21.57 -21.27 -0.20
CA ASP A 596 21.36 -22.42 -1.09
C ASP A 596 22.64 -22.87 -1.81
N GLY A 597 22.86 -24.18 -1.93
CA GLY A 597 24.05 -24.71 -2.58
C GLY A 597 23.94 -26.18 -3.01
N THR A 598 25.04 -26.75 -3.49
CA THR A 598 25.17 -28.15 -3.89
C THR A 598 26.15 -28.89 -2.99
N VAL A 599 25.86 -30.14 -2.63
CA VAL A 599 26.79 -30.96 -1.86
C VAL A 599 28.06 -31.20 -2.69
N ALA A 600 29.19 -30.69 -2.22
CA ALA A 600 30.50 -30.91 -2.84
C ALA A 600 31.10 -32.24 -2.40
N LEU A 601 31.12 -32.52 -1.09
CA LEU A 601 31.79 -33.68 -0.50
C LEU A 601 31.01 -34.23 0.70
N GLY A 602 30.85 -35.55 0.73
CA GLY A 602 30.18 -36.30 1.80
C GLY A 602 28.72 -36.66 1.48
N ASN A 603 28.06 -37.27 2.46
CA ASN A 603 26.63 -37.56 2.46
C ASN A 603 26.03 -37.31 3.84
N SER A 604 24.78 -36.83 3.87
CA SER A 604 24.07 -36.58 5.13
C SER A 604 22.55 -36.57 4.93
N THR A 605 21.80 -36.56 6.03
CA THR A 605 20.35 -36.35 6.04
C THR A 605 20.05 -34.90 6.43
N PHE A 606 19.14 -34.27 5.69
CA PHE A 606 18.64 -32.93 5.95
C PHE A 606 17.16 -33.00 6.31
N ASP A 607 16.77 -32.27 7.36
CA ASP A 607 15.38 -31.99 7.66
C ASP A 607 14.98 -30.73 6.89
N GLU A 608 14.04 -30.87 5.96
CA GLU A 608 13.53 -29.80 5.10
C GLU A 608 12.12 -29.36 5.52
N SER A 609 11.61 -29.80 6.68
CA SER A 609 10.26 -29.52 7.18
C SER A 609 9.91 -28.03 7.30
N SER A 610 10.91 -27.17 7.47
CA SER A 610 10.79 -25.71 7.48
C SER A 610 10.42 -25.11 6.11
N LEU A 611 10.72 -25.82 5.01
CA LEU A 611 10.49 -25.39 3.63
C LEU A 611 9.40 -26.21 2.94
N THR A 612 9.37 -27.54 3.15
CA THR A 612 8.42 -28.46 2.50
C THR A 612 7.22 -28.83 3.37
N GLY A 613 7.28 -28.59 4.69
CA GLY A 613 6.31 -29.10 5.65
C GLY A 613 6.42 -30.60 5.96
N GLU A 614 7.29 -31.35 5.27
CA GLU A 614 7.45 -32.79 5.48
C GLU A 614 8.39 -33.11 6.64
N SER A 615 7.91 -33.85 7.64
CA SER A 615 8.68 -34.21 8.84
C SER A 615 9.73 -35.32 8.67
N ARG A 616 9.95 -35.80 7.44
CA ARG A 616 10.87 -36.91 7.15
C ARG A 616 12.19 -36.38 6.58
N PRO A 617 13.34 -36.59 7.25
CA PRO A 617 14.63 -36.18 6.71
C PRO A 617 14.97 -36.85 5.38
N ILE A 618 15.48 -36.05 4.44
CA ILE A 618 15.88 -36.45 3.09
C ILE A 618 17.39 -36.66 3.05
N THR A 619 17.84 -37.79 2.50
CA THR A 619 19.27 -38.06 2.31
C THR A 619 19.80 -37.30 1.09
N LYS A 620 20.85 -36.50 1.28
CA LYS A 620 21.55 -35.75 0.24
C LYS A 620 22.97 -36.33 0.06
N ASN A 621 23.31 -36.64 -1.17
CA ASN A 621 24.64 -37.09 -1.62
C ASN A 621 25.32 -35.98 -2.44
N ALA A 622 26.60 -36.17 -2.77
CA ALA A 622 27.34 -35.28 -3.67
C ALA A 622 26.57 -34.97 -4.96
N GLY A 623 26.53 -33.69 -5.34
CA GLY A 623 25.76 -33.16 -6.47
C GLY A 623 24.29 -32.83 -6.17
N ASN A 624 23.72 -33.20 -5.02
CA ASN A 624 22.35 -32.81 -4.66
C ASN A 624 22.31 -31.37 -4.11
N GLN A 625 21.20 -30.66 -4.37
CA GLN A 625 20.94 -29.33 -3.81
C GLN A 625 20.51 -29.40 -2.33
N VAL A 626 20.96 -28.40 -1.58
CA VAL A 626 20.71 -28.18 -0.15
C VAL A 626 20.26 -26.73 0.00
N PHE A 627 19.13 -26.51 0.68
CA PHE A 627 18.50 -25.20 0.78
C PHE A 627 18.75 -24.52 2.15
N ALA A 628 18.74 -23.20 2.14
CA ALA A 628 18.74 -22.36 3.33
C ALA A 628 17.54 -22.68 4.24
N GLY A 629 17.73 -22.58 5.55
CA GLY A 629 16.66 -22.87 6.53
C GLY A 629 16.37 -24.35 6.78
N THR A 630 16.96 -25.27 6.01
CA THR A 630 16.98 -26.71 6.33
C THR A 630 17.94 -27.01 7.48
N VAL A 631 17.84 -28.19 8.13
CA VAL A 631 18.74 -28.60 9.23
C VAL A 631 19.49 -29.87 8.88
N ASN A 632 20.82 -29.87 8.97
CA ASN A 632 21.61 -31.08 8.83
C ASN A 632 21.43 -32.00 10.07
N THR A 633 20.71 -33.11 9.93
CA THR A 633 20.48 -34.06 11.04
C THR A 633 21.53 -35.17 11.14
N GLY A 634 22.28 -35.41 10.06
CA GLY A 634 23.22 -36.51 9.90
C GLY A 634 24.67 -36.16 10.25
N ARG A 635 25.61 -36.43 9.32
CA ARG A 635 27.05 -36.21 9.49
C ARG A 635 27.47 -34.82 8.98
N PRO A 636 28.61 -34.28 9.40
CA PRO A 636 29.18 -33.08 8.80
C PRO A 636 29.39 -33.27 7.29
N ILE A 637 29.02 -32.27 6.50
CA ILE A 637 29.02 -32.33 5.03
C ILE A 637 29.53 -31.00 4.47
N SER A 638 30.21 -31.05 3.31
CA SER A 638 30.72 -29.85 2.65
C SER A 638 29.81 -29.48 1.48
N VAL A 639 29.26 -28.26 1.50
CA VAL A 639 28.34 -27.71 0.51
C VAL A 639 29.06 -26.59 -0.23
N ARG A 640 29.08 -26.64 -1.56
CA ARG A 640 29.50 -25.53 -2.42
C ARG A 640 28.31 -24.61 -2.65
N TRP A 641 28.51 -23.30 -2.52
CA TRP A 641 27.45 -22.34 -2.81
C TRP A 641 27.23 -22.03 -4.28
N LEU A 642 25.98 -21.66 -4.57
CA LEU A 642 25.46 -21.20 -5.85
C LEU A 642 25.17 -19.70 -5.80
#